data_AF-A0A2N5AIS0-F1
#
_entry.id   AF-A0A2N5AIS0-F1
#
_cell.length_a   1.000
_cell.length_b   1.000
_cell.length_c   1.000
_cell.angle_alpha   90.00
_cell.angle_beta   90.00
_cell.angle_gamma   90.00
#
_symmetry.space_group_name_H-M   'P 1'
#
loop_
_entity.id
_entity.type
_entity.pdbx_description
1 polymer ?
#
loop_
_entity_poly.entity_id
_entity_poly.type
_entity_poly.pdbx_seq_one_letter_code
_entity_poly.pdbx_strand_id
1 'polypeptide(L)'
;MTIRIYPSRLPGEPLETHEHGTTTLHQWMVRNVPGYSQDRSHPVAVELNGRPLPPDEWPLCQLSPDSDIRIYPVPYGTGLEIAVWVSIAVSVASAAYSLFFGPKVDLGGYSSGSGRSLELNPAKANTAKLGDPIREVFGRCRIYPDYLVQPVTRFDPDDPTRMTVEMFLCVGQGRFSFTGGDKRIGETPAASLGDGFSDQVYQPGEDVSSDPRSENWFNSTEVGGTSSGTGLDMAQTSPDSDDIIADSMTVSGASVTFTGLDTDDDDDDDEDDNALPASWVEGTIVEIKAPTNFLISTSSGYSVFASKLLTEVAPVVGMPVTLSFNSVDYDLFIAAHTPGQDAIPGEGGSAAEIQSSAAPTTYDFSLGSTTFTVTWHGTTYTVSLVADYVNMSGLLAAITEGLTGSGLAARDNGGTVLITEEASPFAGGDITSSSLPPSVFGDTPVYTSGSASTGGSAAITASVTLAYNSATGTAFAGVPEGTQRLSLAHRGNEYQVVSVDGTTATVARLVSGSVDASWPGFSSRTMIDYEATGLNDTLSWLGPFLACPENEVVDAFEVNFSFPNGICGFDNKGKKRIRHCEWEIQYRVYGTGSGWISKQGEYALKNINGLGYTERFSLDSPGLVEVRCRRRNEQG
;
A
#
# COMPACT_ATOMS: atom_id res chain seq x y z
N MET A 1 40.77 14.70 43.12
CA MET A 1 39.70 14.43 44.10
C MET A 1 38.47 15.15 43.59
N THR A 2 37.64 14.45 42.82
CA THR A 2 36.85 15.12 41.79
C THR A 2 35.45 14.54 41.63
N ILE A 3 34.48 15.43 41.46
CA ILE A 3 33.17 15.12 40.92
C ILE A 3 33.30 15.09 39.40
N ARG A 4 32.92 13.98 38.79
CA ARG A 4 33.06 13.71 37.36
C ARG A 4 31.69 13.60 36.71
N ILE A 5 31.47 14.38 35.67
CA ILE A 5 30.20 14.41 34.93
C ILE A 5 30.41 13.74 33.58
N TYR A 6 29.61 12.72 33.27
CA TYR A 6 29.76 11.91 32.06
C TYR A 6 28.61 12.18 31.08
N PRO A 7 28.85 12.05 29.75
CA PRO A 7 27.82 12.26 28.75
C PRO A 7 26.78 11.13 28.73
N SER A 8 27.16 9.93 29.17
CA SER A 8 26.31 8.75 29.30
C SER A 8 27.00 7.70 30.20
N ARG A 9 26.34 6.56 30.44
CA ARG A 9 26.94 5.41 31.14
C ARG A 9 27.85 4.56 30.23
N LEU A 10 28.03 4.92 28.96
CA LEU A 10 28.95 4.22 28.06
C LEU A 10 30.41 4.52 28.46
N PRO A 11 31.35 3.58 28.21
CA PRO A 11 32.76 3.80 28.49
C PRO A 11 33.29 5.05 27.77
N GLY A 12 33.87 5.99 28.53
CA GLY A 12 34.39 7.24 27.99
C GLY A 12 35.00 8.15 29.07
N GLU A 13 35.62 9.25 28.63
CA GLU A 13 36.17 10.28 29.52
C GLU A 13 35.06 11.22 30.05
N PRO A 14 35.20 11.80 31.25
CA PRO A 14 34.23 12.75 31.79
C PRO A 14 34.21 14.05 30.98
N LEU A 15 33.02 14.61 30.77
CA LEU A 15 32.82 15.94 30.19
C LEU A 15 33.41 17.04 31.07
N GLU A 16 33.21 16.90 32.37
CA GLU A 16 33.68 17.86 33.37
C GLU A 16 34.21 17.15 34.60
N THR A 17 35.21 17.78 35.22
CA THR A 17 35.87 17.28 36.41
C THR A 17 36.07 18.45 37.38
N HIS A 18 35.41 18.38 38.53
CA HIS A 18 35.38 19.46 39.52
C HIS A 18 36.00 19.02 40.83
N GLU A 19 36.90 19.81 41.40
CA GLU A 19 37.46 19.51 42.73
C GLU A 19 36.50 19.91 43.85
N HIS A 20 36.47 19.14 44.94
CA HIS A 20 35.68 19.45 46.13
C HIS A 20 36.47 19.21 47.43
N GLY A 21 36.18 20.01 48.46
CA GLY A 21 36.63 19.75 49.84
C GLY A 21 35.68 18.84 50.60
N THR A 22 35.77 18.79 51.93
CA THR A 22 34.80 18.08 52.78
C THR A 22 33.46 18.82 52.79
N THR A 23 32.49 18.30 52.05
CA THR A 23 31.15 18.88 51.85
C THR A 23 30.15 17.75 51.61
N THR A 24 28.84 18.02 51.62
CA THR A 24 27.85 17.06 51.05
C THR A 24 27.64 17.32 49.56
N LEU A 25 27.12 16.33 48.83
CA LEU A 25 26.77 16.52 47.41
C LEU A 25 25.71 17.61 47.25
N HIS A 26 24.72 17.65 48.14
CA HIS A 26 23.73 18.72 48.19
C HIS A 26 24.37 20.11 48.33
N GLN A 27 25.28 20.29 49.30
CA GLN A 27 25.95 21.59 49.50
C GLN A 27 26.82 21.98 48.30
N TRP A 28 27.45 21.00 47.64
CA TRP A 28 28.19 21.25 46.42
C TRP A 28 27.26 21.66 45.27
N MET A 29 26.11 20.99 45.10
CA MET A 29 25.09 21.34 44.10
C MET A 29 24.50 22.74 44.34
N VAL A 30 24.10 23.06 45.59
CA VAL A 30 23.59 24.41 45.94
C VAL A 30 24.58 25.51 45.59
N ARG A 31 25.88 25.25 45.77
CA ARG A 31 26.92 26.25 45.49
C ARG A 31 27.22 26.40 43.99
N ASN A 32 27.20 25.31 43.23
CA ASN A 32 27.75 25.29 41.87
C ASN A 32 26.68 25.19 40.77
N VAL A 33 25.44 24.83 41.11
CA VAL A 33 24.35 24.56 40.17
C VAL A 33 23.23 25.60 40.35
N PRO A 34 23.19 26.66 39.50
CA PRO A 34 22.16 27.69 39.60
C PRO A 34 20.77 27.09 39.42
N GLY A 35 19.89 27.29 40.41
CA GLY A 35 18.49 26.83 40.41
C GLY A 35 18.28 25.37 40.85
N TYR A 36 19.32 24.70 41.35
CA TYR A 36 19.19 23.43 42.05
C TYR A 36 18.32 23.58 43.32
N SER A 37 17.38 22.67 43.51
CA SER A 37 16.61 22.51 44.75
C SER A 37 16.39 21.03 45.02
N GLN A 38 16.55 20.60 46.26
CA GLN A 38 16.43 19.20 46.66
C GLN A 38 15.07 18.58 46.29
N ASP A 39 14.01 19.39 46.37
CA ASP A 39 12.61 18.96 46.31
C ASP A 39 12.09 18.69 44.88
N ARG A 40 12.98 18.67 43.88
CA ARG A 40 12.64 18.41 42.47
C ARG A 40 13.02 17.00 42.07
N SER A 41 12.36 16.48 41.03
CA SER A 41 12.86 15.31 40.33
C SER A 41 14.18 15.67 39.66
N HIS A 42 15.24 14.95 39.99
CA HIS A 42 16.57 15.19 39.46
C HIS A 42 16.80 14.29 38.25
N PRO A 43 17.04 14.84 37.05
CA PRO A 43 17.11 14.02 35.86
C PRO A 43 18.55 13.55 35.58
N VAL A 44 19.27 13.24 36.67
CA VAL A 44 20.62 12.67 36.72
C VAL A 44 20.68 11.55 37.76
N ALA A 45 21.45 10.53 37.45
CA ALA A 45 21.83 9.47 38.38
C ALA A 45 23.24 9.78 38.89
N VAL A 46 23.40 9.70 40.22
CA VAL A 46 24.68 9.92 40.87
C VAL A 46 25.18 8.61 41.46
N GLU A 47 26.47 8.36 41.31
CA GLU A 47 27.16 7.23 41.92
C GLU A 47 28.30 7.72 42.80
N LEU A 48 28.41 7.15 44.00
CA LEU A 48 29.51 7.35 44.93
C LEU A 48 30.30 6.04 45.03
N ASN A 49 31.58 6.07 44.65
CA ASN A 49 32.47 4.90 44.62
C ASN A 49 31.87 3.71 43.85
N GLY A 50 31.17 3.99 42.75
CA GLY A 50 30.49 3.00 41.90
C GLY A 50 29.18 2.44 42.47
N ARG A 51 28.62 3.04 43.53
CA ARG A 51 27.29 2.69 44.06
C ARG A 51 26.29 3.82 43.80
N PRO A 52 25.05 3.51 43.36
CA PRO A 52 24.01 4.52 43.21
C PRO A 52 23.76 5.27 44.52
N LEU A 53 23.74 6.59 44.44
CA LEU A 53 23.41 7.49 45.55
C LEU A 53 22.06 8.17 45.24
N PRO A 54 20.96 7.74 45.87
CA PRO A 54 19.64 8.26 45.57
C PRO A 54 19.50 9.73 46.04
N PRO A 55 18.64 10.54 45.40
CA PRO A 55 18.57 11.99 45.66
C PRO A 55 18.36 12.39 47.12
N ASP A 56 17.52 11.65 47.85
CA ASP A 56 17.22 11.85 49.27
C ASP A 56 18.45 11.71 50.19
N GLU A 57 19.48 10.99 49.75
CA GLU A 57 20.74 10.84 50.48
C GLU A 57 21.77 11.94 50.19
N TRP A 58 21.56 12.78 49.16
CA TRP A 58 22.52 13.83 48.78
C TRP A 58 22.83 14.86 49.89
N PRO A 59 21.87 15.24 50.77
CA PRO A 59 22.14 16.11 51.92
C PRO A 59 22.77 15.39 53.11
N LEU A 60 22.66 14.06 53.17
CA LEU A 60 23.09 13.24 54.29
C LEU A 60 24.47 12.62 54.07
N CYS A 61 24.87 12.48 52.80
CA CYS A 61 26.13 11.86 52.42
C CYS A 61 27.29 12.87 52.45
N GLN A 62 28.19 12.71 53.43
CA GLN A 62 29.38 13.54 53.54
C GLN A 62 30.48 13.03 52.60
N LEU A 63 30.89 13.89 51.68
CA LEU A 63 31.95 13.60 50.72
C LEU A 63 33.31 13.80 51.40
N SER A 64 34.13 12.76 51.33
CA SER A 64 35.52 12.78 51.78
C SER A 64 36.46 13.10 50.61
N PRO A 65 37.71 13.50 50.85
CA PRO A 65 38.70 13.70 49.78
C PRO A 65 38.92 12.46 48.89
N ASP A 66 38.65 11.25 49.41
CA ASP A 66 38.82 9.99 48.68
C ASP A 66 37.53 9.50 47.98
N SER A 67 36.46 10.29 48.02
CA SER A 67 35.17 9.97 47.40
C SER A 67 35.22 10.15 45.87
N ASP A 68 34.93 9.10 45.11
CA ASP A 68 34.72 9.16 43.65
C ASP A 68 33.24 9.39 43.34
N ILE A 69 32.89 10.55 42.80
CA ILE A 69 31.50 10.87 42.45
C ILE A 69 31.36 10.95 40.95
N ARG A 70 30.43 10.17 40.40
CA ARG A 70 30.11 10.14 38.99
C ARG A 70 28.66 10.50 38.77
N ILE A 71 28.42 11.42 37.84
CA ILE A 71 27.08 11.92 37.53
C ILE A 71 26.78 11.58 36.08
N TYR A 72 25.61 10.98 35.84
CA TYR A 72 25.14 10.53 34.54
C TYR A 72 23.75 11.09 34.24
N PRO A 73 23.45 11.52 33.01
CA PRO A 73 22.08 11.84 32.63
C PRO A 73 21.20 10.58 32.65
N VAL A 74 19.95 10.71 33.10
CA VAL A 74 18.96 9.63 33.01
C VAL A 74 18.03 9.93 31.82
N PRO A 75 17.93 9.04 30.83
CA PRO A 75 16.97 9.20 29.74
C PRO A 75 15.56 8.95 30.28
N TYR A 76 14.80 10.02 30.52
CA TYR A 76 13.35 9.95 30.71
C TYR A 76 12.63 10.19 29.39
N GLY A 77 11.52 9.46 29.19
CA GLY A 77 10.71 9.48 27.98
C GLY A 77 9.88 10.75 27.74
N THR A 78 9.14 10.71 26.63
CA THR A 78 8.19 11.70 26.09
C THR A 78 8.66 13.15 26.06
N GLY A 79 9.73 13.44 25.30
CA GLY A 79 9.97 14.64 24.48
C GLY A 79 9.91 16.06 25.09
N LEU A 80 8.90 16.40 25.88
CA LEU A 80 8.62 17.73 26.42
C LEU A 80 9.39 18.05 27.70
N GLU A 81 9.80 17.06 28.49
CA GLU A 81 10.52 17.29 29.76
C GLU A 81 12.03 17.53 29.56
N ILE A 82 12.56 17.19 28.38
CA ILE A 82 13.98 17.35 28.02
C ILE A 82 14.38 18.84 27.93
N ALA A 83 13.44 19.73 27.58
CA ALA A 83 13.68 21.16 27.43
C ALA A 83 14.05 21.87 28.75
N VAL A 84 13.63 21.33 29.89
CA VAL A 84 13.84 21.96 31.21
C VAL A 84 15.31 21.85 31.67
N TRP A 85 16.03 20.81 31.25
CA TRP A 85 17.42 20.55 31.66
C TRP A 85 18.41 21.65 31.23
N VAL A 86 18.13 22.36 30.13
CA VAL A 86 19.07 23.34 29.55
C VAL A 86 19.21 24.60 30.43
N SER A 87 18.28 24.85 31.35
CA SER A 87 18.19 26.13 32.06
C SER A 87 18.86 26.18 33.44
N ILE A 88 19.22 25.03 34.03
CA ILE A 88 19.62 24.94 35.45
C ILE A 88 20.70 23.85 35.59
N ALA A 89 21.96 24.15 35.21
CA ALA A 89 23.18 23.60 35.82
C ALA A 89 24.46 23.99 35.07
N VAL A 90 25.34 24.71 35.77
CA VAL A 90 26.78 24.84 35.53
C VAL A 90 27.20 25.45 34.18
N SER A 91 27.65 26.70 34.29
CA SER A 91 28.38 27.47 33.30
C SER A 91 29.52 26.67 32.63
N VAL A 92 29.47 26.66 31.29
CA VAL A 92 30.44 26.10 30.31
C VAL A 92 30.28 24.62 29.96
N ALA A 93 29.05 24.17 29.69
CA ALA A 93 28.79 22.97 28.87
C ALA A 93 28.69 23.31 27.36
N SER A 94 29.68 24.04 26.81
CA SER A 94 29.77 24.24 25.35
C SER A 94 30.01 22.93 24.59
N ALA A 95 30.45 21.87 25.27
CA ALA A 95 30.69 20.55 24.69
C ALA A 95 29.45 19.63 24.66
N ALA A 96 28.51 19.76 25.60
CA ALA A 96 27.27 18.97 25.60
C ALA A 96 26.28 19.46 24.53
N TYR A 97 26.27 20.77 24.26
CA TYR A 97 25.56 21.33 23.10
C TYR A 97 26.07 20.72 21.79
N SER A 98 27.37 20.43 21.66
CA SER A 98 27.94 19.79 20.47
C SER A 98 27.81 18.25 20.42
N LEU A 99 27.44 17.58 21.51
CA LEU A 99 27.17 16.12 21.48
C LEU A 99 25.74 15.80 21.01
N PHE A 100 24.80 16.75 21.16
CA PHE A 100 23.44 16.68 20.62
C PHE A 100 23.23 17.53 19.34
N PHE A 101 23.98 18.64 19.15
CA PHE A 101 23.87 19.55 18.00
C PHE A 101 25.18 19.77 17.21
N GLY A 102 26.25 19.06 17.54
CA GLY A 102 27.48 19.05 16.73
C GLY A 102 27.48 17.85 15.78
N PRO A 103 28.23 17.93 14.66
CA PRO A 103 28.37 16.79 13.77
C PRO A 103 29.08 15.66 14.52
N LYS A 104 28.42 14.49 14.61
CA LYS A 104 29.06 13.26 15.09
C LYS A 104 30.18 12.88 14.12
N VAL A 105 31.38 12.64 14.64
CA VAL A 105 32.49 12.08 13.85
C VAL A 105 32.14 10.62 13.57
N ASP A 106 31.98 10.30 12.28
CA ASP A 106 31.73 8.95 11.83
C ASP A 106 33.04 8.14 11.90
N LEU A 107 33.08 7.16 12.81
CA LEU A 107 34.16 6.18 12.88
C LEU A 107 33.87 5.12 11.81
N GLY A 108 34.51 5.31 10.65
CA GLY A 108 34.31 4.49 9.46
C GLY A 108 34.39 2.99 9.71
N GLY A 109 33.32 2.30 9.35
CA GLY A 109 33.27 0.87 9.10
C GLY A 109 32.75 0.63 7.68
N TYR A 110 33.61 0.16 6.78
CA TYR A 110 33.19 -0.27 5.44
C TYR A 110 32.90 -1.78 5.45
N SER A 111 31.64 -2.14 5.29
CA SER A 111 31.23 -3.38 4.59
C SER A 111 30.90 -3.04 3.13
N SER A 112 30.99 -4.07 2.29
CA SER A 112 30.94 -4.10 0.82
C SER A 112 29.89 -3.22 0.13
N GLY A 113 30.30 -2.65 -1.01
CA GLY A 113 29.60 -1.60 -1.76
C GLY A 113 28.19 -1.93 -2.25
N SER A 114 27.26 -1.05 -1.87
CA SER A 114 25.98 -0.78 -2.52
C SER A 114 26.11 0.51 -3.36
N GLY A 115 25.24 0.69 -4.37
CA GLY A 115 25.19 1.91 -5.18
C GLY A 115 25.02 3.17 -4.31
N ARG A 116 25.56 4.31 -4.77
CA ARG A 116 25.46 5.58 -4.03
C ARG A 116 24.00 5.99 -3.95
N SER A 117 23.45 6.05 -2.74
CA SER A 117 22.17 6.70 -2.47
C SER A 117 22.24 8.17 -2.91
N LEU A 118 21.09 8.78 -3.20
CA LEU A 118 21.02 10.23 -3.44
C LEU A 118 21.54 10.95 -2.19
N GLU A 119 22.72 11.59 -2.29
CA GLU A 119 23.32 12.30 -1.15
C GLU A 119 22.54 13.60 -0.89
N LEU A 120 21.70 13.58 0.15
CA LEU A 120 20.87 14.71 0.59
C LEU A 120 21.65 15.78 1.38
N ASN A 121 22.91 16.05 1.03
CA ASN A 121 23.70 17.09 1.70
C ASN A 121 23.73 18.37 0.85
N PRO A 122 22.74 19.27 0.99
CA PRO A 122 22.60 20.45 0.15
C PRO A 122 23.72 21.47 0.41
N ALA A 123 23.95 22.35 -0.57
CA ALA A 123 24.74 23.55 -0.36
C ALA A 123 24.12 24.41 0.76
N LYS A 124 24.96 24.92 1.67
CA LYS A 124 24.52 25.71 2.84
C LYS A 124 25.07 27.13 2.79
N ALA A 125 24.29 28.07 3.32
CA ALA A 125 24.67 29.46 3.55
C ALA A 125 24.48 29.85 5.03
N ASN A 126 24.86 31.07 5.38
CA ASN A 126 24.70 31.55 6.74
C ASN A 126 23.23 31.88 7.07
N THR A 127 22.83 31.67 8.31
CA THR A 127 21.53 32.14 8.81
C THR A 127 21.74 33.48 9.53
N ALA A 128 21.14 34.55 9.03
CA ALA A 128 21.18 35.85 9.68
C ALA A 128 20.30 35.84 10.95
N LYS A 129 20.76 36.46 12.04
CA LYS A 129 19.94 36.66 13.24
C LYS A 129 19.26 38.02 13.19
N LEU A 130 18.12 38.12 13.86
CA LEU A 130 17.43 39.39 14.00
C LEU A 130 18.34 40.41 14.71
N GLY A 131 18.56 41.56 14.06
CA GLY A 131 19.43 42.63 14.58
C GLY A 131 20.90 42.51 14.20
N ASP A 132 21.31 41.46 13.49
CA ASP A 132 22.68 41.36 12.97
C ASP A 132 22.96 42.48 11.96
N PRO A 133 24.17 43.06 11.98
CA PRO A 133 24.56 44.07 11.01
C PRO A 133 24.63 43.47 9.60
N ILE A 134 24.03 44.15 8.63
CA ILE A 134 24.20 43.81 7.22
C ILE A 134 25.60 44.25 6.79
N ARG A 135 26.33 43.34 6.14
CA ARG A 135 27.72 43.61 5.73
C ARG A 135 27.79 44.66 4.62
N GLU A 136 28.64 45.66 4.81
CA GLU A 136 29.05 46.62 3.77
C GLU A 136 30.55 46.39 3.49
N VAL A 137 30.89 46.11 2.23
CA VAL A 137 32.23 45.66 1.86
C VAL A 137 32.92 46.69 0.97
N PHE A 138 34.09 47.15 1.40
CA PHE A 138 34.99 47.97 0.60
C PHE A 138 36.16 47.12 0.09
N GLY A 139 36.26 46.91 -1.22
CA GLY A 139 37.31 46.10 -1.85
C GLY A 139 36.92 44.63 -2.05
N ARG A 140 37.92 43.73 -2.12
CA ARG A 140 37.73 42.29 -2.39
C ARG A 140 37.94 41.47 -1.11
N CYS A 141 36.91 40.78 -0.66
CA CYS A 141 36.98 39.85 0.48
C CYS A 141 36.22 38.55 0.19
N ARG A 142 36.54 37.48 0.92
CA ARG A 142 35.78 36.22 0.88
C ARG A 142 34.51 36.41 1.70
N ILE A 143 33.36 36.14 1.08
CA ILE A 143 32.03 36.29 1.71
C ILE A 143 31.33 34.94 1.70
N TYR A 144 30.76 34.58 2.84
CA TYR A 144 29.74 33.54 2.93
C TYR A 144 28.38 34.24 2.98
N PRO A 145 27.54 34.09 1.95
CA PRO A 145 26.28 34.81 1.89
C PRO A 145 25.32 34.36 3.00
N ASP A 146 24.34 35.21 3.31
CA ASP A 146 23.26 34.88 4.26
C ASP A 146 21.99 34.51 3.50
N TYR A 147 21.19 33.59 4.02
CA TYR A 147 19.83 33.33 3.51
C TYR A 147 18.93 34.56 3.70
N LEU A 148 18.20 34.92 2.64
CA LEU A 148 17.11 35.90 2.70
C LEU A 148 15.77 35.23 3.01
N VAL A 149 15.55 34.03 2.47
CA VAL A 149 14.41 33.15 2.73
C VAL A 149 14.91 31.72 2.93
N GLN A 150 14.07 30.82 3.43
CA GLN A 150 14.45 29.42 3.61
C GLN A 150 14.84 28.79 2.27
N PRO A 151 15.91 27.98 2.20
CA PRO A 151 16.21 27.22 1.00
C PRO A 151 15.13 26.15 0.77
N VAL A 152 14.82 25.91 -0.50
CA VAL A 152 13.82 24.90 -0.90
C VAL A 152 14.51 23.83 -1.71
N THR A 153 14.11 22.58 -1.54
CA THR A 153 14.65 21.47 -2.33
C THR A 153 13.53 20.80 -3.10
N ARG A 154 13.74 20.63 -4.41
CA ARG A 154 12.75 20.05 -5.34
C ARG A 154 13.39 18.96 -6.18
N PHE A 155 12.62 17.93 -6.49
CA PHE A 155 12.97 16.99 -7.54
C PHE A 155 12.67 17.59 -8.90
N ASP A 156 13.49 17.27 -9.89
CA ASP A 156 13.26 17.73 -11.24
C ASP A 156 12.05 17.00 -11.85
N PRO A 157 11.10 17.73 -12.48
CA PRO A 157 9.90 17.12 -13.04
C PRO A 157 10.19 16.21 -14.25
N ASP A 158 11.28 16.46 -14.98
CA ASP A 158 11.66 15.69 -16.17
C ASP A 158 12.71 14.60 -15.85
N ASP A 159 13.46 14.75 -14.74
CA ASP A 159 14.45 13.79 -14.25
C ASP A 159 14.31 13.53 -12.74
N PRO A 160 13.52 12.51 -12.33
CA PRO A 160 13.28 12.21 -10.91
C PRO A 160 14.52 11.72 -10.15
N THR A 161 15.66 11.52 -10.83
CA THR A 161 16.94 11.24 -10.16
C THR A 161 17.70 12.50 -9.75
N ARG A 162 17.27 13.67 -10.26
CA ARG A 162 17.88 14.97 -9.99
C ARG A 162 17.10 15.71 -8.93
N MET A 163 17.82 16.17 -7.90
CA MET A 163 17.29 17.02 -6.85
C MET A 163 18.07 18.33 -6.82
N THR A 164 17.36 19.46 -6.84
CA THR A 164 17.93 20.80 -6.90
C THR A 164 17.61 21.56 -5.63
N VAL A 165 18.62 22.25 -5.09
CA VAL A 165 18.46 23.14 -3.93
C VAL A 165 18.46 24.57 -4.43
N GLU A 166 17.36 25.25 -4.16
CA GLU A 166 17.14 26.64 -4.51
C GLU A 166 17.42 27.53 -3.29
N MET A 167 18.23 28.57 -3.51
CA MET A 167 18.68 29.46 -2.45
C MET A 167 18.57 30.90 -2.93
N PHE A 168 18.06 31.78 -2.05
CA PHE A 168 18.09 33.22 -2.28
C PHE A 168 18.89 33.91 -1.18
N LEU A 169 19.93 34.63 -1.62
CA LEU A 169 21.11 34.88 -0.81
C LEU A 169 21.50 36.37 -0.83
N CYS A 170 21.77 36.91 0.36
CA CYS A 170 22.33 38.23 0.55
C CYS A 170 23.86 38.17 0.63
N VAL A 171 24.53 38.82 -0.31
CA VAL A 171 25.99 39.00 -0.29
C VAL A 171 26.36 40.22 0.57
N GLY A 172 25.57 41.28 0.59
CA GLY A 172 25.80 42.47 1.41
C GLY A 172 25.10 43.71 0.85
N GLN A 173 25.28 44.84 1.52
CA GLN A 173 24.79 46.13 1.08
C GLN A 173 25.71 46.74 0.01
N GLY A 174 25.12 47.25 -1.07
CA GLY A 174 25.83 47.92 -2.16
C GLY A 174 25.90 47.10 -3.45
N ARG A 175 26.72 47.54 -4.39
CA ARG A 175 26.88 46.89 -5.70
C ARG A 175 28.10 45.99 -5.68
N PHE A 176 27.90 44.72 -6.03
CA PHE A 176 28.97 43.73 -6.11
C PHE A 176 29.23 43.35 -7.57
N SER A 177 30.50 43.16 -7.91
CA SER A 177 30.92 42.60 -9.19
C SER A 177 31.69 41.30 -8.95
N PHE A 178 31.48 40.33 -9.85
CA PHE A 178 32.07 39.00 -9.76
C PHE A 178 32.83 38.70 -11.05
N THR A 179 33.97 38.02 -10.93
CA THR A 179 34.74 37.47 -12.06
C THR A 179 34.60 35.95 -12.12
N GLY A 180 34.98 35.35 -13.25
CA GLY A 180 34.99 33.90 -13.43
C GLY A 180 35.95 33.23 -12.45
N GLY A 181 35.42 32.61 -11.39
CA GLY A 181 36.19 31.96 -10.33
C GLY A 181 35.97 32.53 -8.93
N ASP A 182 35.25 33.64 -8.79
CA ASP A 182 34.93 34.22 -7.47
C ASP A 182 33.85 33.44 -6.72
N LYS A 183 32.94 32.79 -7.45
CA LYS A 183 31.87 31.97 -6.88
C LYS A 183 32.33 30.54 -6.70
N ARG A 184 32.11 29.98 -5.51
CA ARG A 184 32.50 28.61 -5.14
C ARG A 184 31.41 27.96 -4.30
N ILE A 185 31.23 26.65 -4.47
CA ILE A 185 30.44 25.80 -3.58
C ILE A 185 31.42 24.90 -2.84
N GLY A 186 31.51 25.08 -1.51
CA GLY A 186 32.65 24.58 -0.76
C GLY A 186 33.96 25.17 -1.28
N GLU A 187 34.88 24.32 -1.71
CA GLU A 187 36.13 24.76 -2.37
C GLU A 187 36.08 24.64 -3.91
N THR A 188 34.99 24.10 -4.46
CA THR A 188 34.83 23.87 -5.90
C THR A 188 34.40 25.16 -6.61
N PRO A 189 35.15 25.64 -7.63
CA PRO A 189 34.73 26.78 -8.43
C PRO A 189 33.41 26.53 -9.18
N ALA A 190 32.52 27.53 -9.22
CA ALA A 190 31.24 27.43 -9.90
C ALA A 190 31.36 26.99 -11.38
N ALA A 191 32.39 27.49 -12.08
CA ALA A 191 32.67 27.12 -13.47
C ALA A 191 32.98 25.62 -13.67
N SER A 192 33.39 24.91 -12.62
CA SER A 192 33.69 23.47 -12.67
C SER A 192 32.46 22.59 -12.43
N LEU A 193 31.33 23.17 -12.00
CA LEU A 193 30.10 22.44 -11.71
C LEU A 193 29.20 22.24 -12.95
N GLY A 194 29.54 22.91 -14.07
CA GLY A 194 28.79 22.79 -15.33
C GLY A 194 27.31 23.11 -15.15
N ASP A 195 26.45 22.28 -15.73
CA ASP A 195 24.99 22.42 -15.67
C ASP A 195 24.40 22.14 -14.26
N GLY A 196 25.22 21.66 -13.32
CA GLY A 196 24.82 21.42 -11.92
C GLY A 196 24.80 22.67 -11.06
N PHE A 197 25.17 23.84 -11.59
CA PHE A 197 25.12 25.13 -10.87
C PHE A 197 24.65 26.24 -11.80
N SER A 198 23.66 27.01 -11.35
CA SER A 198 23.24 28.24 -12.00
C SER A 198 23.03 29.32 -10.94
N ASP A 199 23.25 30.58 -11.32
CA ASP A 199 23.07 31.70 -10.42
C ASP A 199 22.61 32.95 -11.19
N GLN A 200 21.89 33.82 -10.48
CA GLN A 200 21.51 35.13 -10.95
C GLN A 200 21.85 36.16 -9.87
N VAL A 201 22.54 37.23 -10.28
CA VAL A 201 22.93 38.31 -9.37
C VAL A 201 21.97 39.46 -9.54
N TYR A 202 21.29 39.81 -8.46
CA TYR A 202 20.43 40.99 -8.39
C TYR A 202 21.19 42.15 -7.74
N GLN A 203 21.24 43.28 -8.42
CA GLN A 203 21.78 44.53 -7.90
C GLN A 203 20.71 45.29 -7.10
N PRO A 204 21.12 46.23 -6.21
CA PRO A 204 20.18 47.04 -5.46
C PRO A 204 19.14 47.74 -6.36
N GLY A 205 17.86 47.52 -6.08
CA GLY A 205 16.72 48.10 -6.81
C GLY A 205 16.19 47.27 -7.97
N GLU A 206 16.79 46.11 -8.27
CA GLU A 206 16.24 45.17 -9.27
C GLU A 206 15.04 44.39 -8.71
N ASP A 207 14.09 44.07 -9.58
CA ASP A 207 12.91 43.28 -9.26
C ASP A 207 13.24 41.79 -9.24
N VAL A 208 12.83 41.10 -8.18
CA VAL A 208 13.04 39.66 -7.96
C VAL A 208 11.74 38.87 -7.93
N SER A 209 10.59 39.53 -8.09
CA SER A 209 9.27 38.91 -7.89
C SER A 209 8.95 37.78 -8.87
N SER A 210 9.66 37.69 -10.00
CA SER A 210 9.54 36.60 -10.98
C SER A 210 10.49 35.43 -10.73
N ASP A 211 11.40 35.54 -9.76
CA ASP A 211 12.31 34.46 -9.40
C ASP A 211 11.69 33.60 -8.29
N PRO A 212 11.37 32.32 -8.56
CA PRO A 212 10.76 31.43 -7.57
C PRO A 212 11.67 31.22 -6.34
N ARG A 213 12.99 31.46 -6.45
CA ARG A 213 13.91 31.38 -5.30
C ARG A 213 13.63 32.48 -4.26
N SER A 214 12.97 33.56 -4.66
CA SER A 214 12.59 34.66 -3.76
C SER A 214 11.32 34.38 -2.94
N GLU A 215 10.59 33.31 -3.25
CA GLU A 215 9.39 32.89 -2.53
C GLU A 215 9.74 32.44 -1.10
N ASN A 216 8.90 32.81 -0.13
CA ASN A 216 9.10 32.40 1.26
C ASN A 216 8.35 31.11 1.56
N TRP A 217 9.09 30.02 1.74
CA TRP A 217 8.56 28.71 2.04
C TRP A 217 8.74 28.36 3.53
N PHE A 218 7.75 27.68 4.09
CA PHE A 218 7.83 27.08 5.41
C PHE A 218 7.94 25.56 5.29
N ASN A 219 8.97 24.97 5.90
CA ASN A 219 9.07 23.52 6.02
C ASN A 219 8.34 23.06 7.28
N SER A 220 7.38 22.15 7.13
CA SER A 220 6.64 21.58 8.27
C SER A 220 7.59 20.89 9.25
N THR A 221 7.53 21.27 10.52
CA THR A 221 8.44 20.74 11.56
C THR A 221 8.11 19.32 11.98
N GLU A 222 6.90 18.85 11.70
CA GLU A 222 6.38 17.52 12.07
C GLU A 222 6.77 16.46 11.04
N VAL A 223 7.06 16.88 9.80
CA VAL A 223 7.52 16.01 8.72
C VAL A 223 9.03 16.12 8.61
N GLY A 224 9.74 15.37 9.47
CA GLY A 224 11.15 14.99 9.30
C GLY A 224 12.12 16.04 8.77
N GLY A 225 12.27 17.18 9.46
CA GLY A 225 13.34 18.15 9.20
C GLY A 225 14.58 17.90 10.07
N THR A 226 15.45 16.93 9.75
CA THR A 226 16.79 16.86 10.37
C THR A 226 17.88 16.48 9.37
N SER A 227 19.10 16.92 9.68
CA SER A 227 20.34 16.88 8.89
C SER A 227 20.84 15.50 8.40
N SER A 228 20.01 14.46 8.46
CA SER A 228 20.30 13.08 8.05
C SER A 228 19.23 12.44 7.16
N GLY A 229 18.28 13.21 6.60
CA GLY A 229 17.59 12.82 5.36
C GLY A 229 16.68 11.59 5.41
N THR A 230 15.91 11.39 6.47
CA THR A 230 14.77 10.46 6.42
C THR A 230 13.51 11.22 6.76
N GLY A 231 12.67 11.43 5.74
CA GLY A 231 11.29 11.87 5.92
C GLY A 231 10.48 10.83 6.71
N LEU A 232 9.17 11.04 6.82
CA LEU A 232 8.32 10.05 7.47
C LEU A 232 8.08 8.86 6.53
N ASP A 233 8.22 7.64 7.07
CA ASP A 233 8.01 6.42 6.30
C ASP A 233 6.52 6.20 6.04
N MET A 234 6.16 6.09 4.77
CA MET A 234 4.79 5.84 4.34
C MET A 234 4.40 4.36 4.35
N ALA A 235 5.34 3.46 4.63
CA ALA A 235 5.08 2.05 4.90
C ALA A 235 3.93 1.84 5.89
N GLN A 236 3.90 2.65 6.95
CA GLN A 236 2.89 2.57 8.01
C GLN A 236 1.47 2.98 7.58
N THR A 237 1.34 3.56 6.39
CA THR A 237 0.05 3.93 5.78
C THR A 237 -0.32 3.02 4.62
N SER A 238 0.51 2.02 4.33
CA SER A 238 0.22 1.04 3.30
C SER A 238 -0.93 0.16 3.78
N PRO A 239 -1.90 -0.16 2.92
CA PRO A 239 -2.83 -1.23 3.20
C PRO A 239 -2.05 -2.53 3.45
N ASP A 240 -2.44 -3.27 4.49
CA ASP A 240 -2.05 -4.67 4.67
C ASP A 240 -2.95 -5.51 3.75
N SER A 241 -2.38 -6.50 3.05
CA SER A 241 -3.16 -7.53 2.39
C SER A 241 -3.04 -8.84 3.13
N ASP A 242 -4.21 -9.42 3.43
CA ASP A 242 -4.28 -10.81 3.83
C ASP A 242 -4.91 -11.58 2.67
N ASP A 243 -4.09 -12.44 2.06
CA ASP A 243 -4.55 -13.41 1.10
C ASP A 243 -5.34 -14.50 1.83
N ILE A 244 -6.45 -14.93 1.26
CA ILE A 244 -7.18 -16.08 1.78
C ILE A 244 -6.54 -17.37 1.26
N ILE A 245 -6.05 -18.17 2.19
CA ILE A 245 -5.62 -19.55 1.94
C ILE A 245 -6.70 -20.47 2.52
N ALA A 246 -7.39 -21.19 1.63
CA ALA A 246 -8.36 -22.21 2.00
C ALA A 246 -8.46 -23.27 0.90
N ASP A 247 -8.88 -24.49 1.27
CA ASP A 247 -9.04 -25.59 0.31
C ASP A 247 -9.99 -25.25 -0.85
N SER A 248 -11.06 -24.49 -0.59
CA SER A 248 -11.99 -24.05 -1.63
C SER A 248 -12.78 -22.80 -1.26
N MET A 249 -13.27 -22.10 -2.29
CA MET A 249 -14.20 -20.99 -2.20
C MET A 249 -15.52 -21.35 -2.87
N THR A 250 -16.63 -21.15 -2.16
CA THR A 250 -17.99 -21.24 -2.68
C THR A 250 -18.61 -19.84 -2.75
N VAL A 251 -19.09 -19.45 -3.92
CA VAL A 251 -19.82 -18.19 -4.11
C VAL A 251 -21.28 -18.48 -4.42
N SER A 252 -22.20 -17.66 -3.92
CA SER A 252 -23.64 -17.70 -4.27
C SER A 252 -24.33 -16.40 -3.88
N GLY A 253 -24.91 -15.71 -4.84
CA GLY A 253 -25.44 -14.36 -4.63
C GLY A 253 -24.35 -13.42 -4.11
N ALA A 254 -24.62 -12.73 -3.02
CA ALA A 254 -23.64 -11.86 -2.38
C ALA A 254 -22.67 -12.61 -1.45
N SER A 255 -22.85 -13.92 -1.24
CA SER A 255 -22.10 -14.68 -0.25
C SER A 255 -20.88 -15.35 -0.87
N VAL A 256 -19.77 -15.29 -0.14
CA VAL A 256 -18.48 -15.90 -0.44
C VAL A 256 -18.06 -16.68 0.80
N THR A 257 -17.96 -17.99 0.70
CA THR A 257 -17.65 -18.90 1.81
C THR A 257 -16.38 -19.64 1.51
N PHE A 258 -15.50 -19.72 2.50
CA PHE A 258 -14.25 -20.47 2.40
C PHE A 258 -14.35 -21.73 3.27
N THR A 259 -13.82 -22.83 2.74
CA THR A 259 -13.80 -24.13 3.41
C THR A 259 -12.35 -24.57 3.57
N GLY A 260 -11.98 -25.03 4.77
CA GLY A 260 -10.62 -25.44 5.10
C GLY A 260 -9.68 -24.24 5.12
N LEU A 261 -10.06 -23.16 5.82
CA LEU A 261 -9.20 -21.99 5.99
C LEU A 261 -7.95 -22.40 6.75
N ASP A 262 -6.80 -22.00 6.23
CA ASP A 262 -5.50 -22.20 6.85
C ASP A 262 -4.94 -20.81 7.18
N THR A 263 -4.93 -20.47 8.47
CA THR A 263 -4.21 -19.29 8.94
C THR A 263 -2.75 -19.70 9.03
N ASP A 264 -1.92 -19.16 8.13
CA ASP A 264 -0.50 -19.44 7.83
C ASP A 264 0.48 -19.26 9.04
N ASP A 265 0.06 -19.59 10.26
CA ASP A 265 0.89 -19.70 11.44
C ASP A 265 1.51 -21.11 11.42
N ASP A 266 2.82 -21.21 11.21
CA ASP A 266 3.67 -22.43 11.18
C ASP A 266 3.56 -23.37 12.42
N ASP A 267 2.57 -23.18 13.30
CA ASP A 267 2.31 -23.96 14.50
C ASP A 267 1.02 -24.82 14.32
N ASP A 268 1.21 -26.06 13.85
CA ASP A 268 0.22 -27.15 13.72
C ASP A 268 -0.51 -27.54 15.05
N ASP A 269 -0.35 -26.79 16.13
CA ASP A 269 -0.83 -27.11 17.48
C ASP A 269 -2.00 -26.22 17.97
N ASP A 270 -2.39 -25.18 17.21
CA ASP A 270 -3.57 -24.36 17.55
C ASP A 270 -4.84 -24.96 16.92
N GLU A 271 -5.68 -25.57 17.77
CA GLU A 271 -7.05 -25.94 17.40
C GLU A 271 -7.81 -24.69 16.94
N ASP A 272 -8.08 -24.61 15.64
CA ASP A 272 -9.16 -23.85 15.00
C ASP A 272 -9.22 -22.34 15.31
N ASP A 273 -8.69 -21.53 14.39
CA ASP A 273 -9.47 -20.40 13.90
C ASP A 273 -9.74 -20.61 12.39
N ASN A 274 -10.61 -21.58 12.08
CA ASN A 274 -11.31 -21.66 10.77
C ASN A 274 -12.23 -20.43 10.65
N ALA A 275 -11.60 -19.27 10.51
CA ALA A 275 -12.16 -17.95 10.59
C ALA A 275 -11.45 -17.09 9.54
N LEU A 276 -12.20 -16.15 8.97
CA LEU A 276 -11.63 -15.18 8.06
C LEU A 276 -10.55 -14.33 8.75
N PRO A 277 -9.52 -13.84 8.02
CA PRO A 277 -8.50 -12.97 8.58
C PRO A 277 -9.12 -11.74 9.27
N ALA A 278 -8.45 -11.22 10.29
CA ALA A 278 -8.94 -10.07 11.06
C ALA A 278 -9.16 -8.81 10.22
N SER A 279 -8.57 -8.72 9.02
CA SER A 279 -8.78 -7.64 8.04
C SER A 279 -10.11 -7.72 7.30
N TRP A 280 -10.73 -8.89 7.18
CA TRP A 280 -12.02 -9.09 6.50
C TRP A 280 -13.17 -8.68 7.42
N VAL A 281 -13.33 -7.37 7.61
CA VAL A 281 -14.41 -6.77 8.41
C VAL A 281 -15.35 -5.94 7.54
N GLU A 282 -16.52 -5.58 8.07
CA GLU A 282 -17.46 -4.69 7.38
C GLU A 282 -16.77 -3.40 6.92
N GLY A 283 -16.89 -3.09 5.64
CA GLY A 283 -16.30 -1.93 4.98
C GLY A 283 -15.01 -2.22 4.20
N THR A 284 -14.31 -3.32 4.47
CA THR A 284 -13.06 -3.70 3.79
C THR A 284 -13.28 -3.92 2.30
N ILE A 285 -12.33 -3.45 1.47
CA ILE A 285 -12.33 -3.71 0.03
C ILE A 285 -11.48 -4.95 -0.23
N VAL A 286 -12.04 -5.92 -0.92
CA VAL A 286 -11.42 -7.20 -1.24
C VAL A 286 -11.39 -7.38 -2.75
N GLU A 287 -10.33 -7.99 -3.26
CA GLU A 287 -10.28 -8.50 -4.63
C GLU A 287 -10.75 -9.96 -4.62
N ILE A 288 -11.74 -10.30 -5.46
CA ILE A 288 -12.23 -11.69 -5.56
C ILE A 288 -12.26 -12.12 -7.03
N LYS A 289 -11.38 -13.08 -7.37
CA LYS A 289 -11.41 -13.80 -8.64
C LYS A 289 -12.08 -15.14 -8.42
N ALA A 290 -13.21 -15.33 -9.09
CA ALA A 290 -14.02 -16.54 -9.01
C ALA A 290 -14.09 -17.23 -10.39
N PRO A 291 -13.07 -18.02 -10.78
CA PRO A 291 -13.00 -18.62 -12.11
C PRO A 291 -14.15 -19.55 -12.43
N THR A 292 -14.39 -19.71 -13.73
CA THR A 292 -15.44 -20.54 -14.27
C THR A 292 -15.15 -20.96 -15.70
N ASN A 293 -15.90 -21.93 -16.20
CA ASN A 293 -15.87 -22.35 -17.59
C ASN A 293 -16.54 -21.33 -18.53
N PHE A 294 -15.80 -20.93 -19.56
CA PHE A 294 -16.28 -20.20 -20.73
C PHE A 294 -16.09 -21.06 -21.98
N LEU A 295 -17.07 -21.04 -22.88
CA LEU A 295 -16.89 -21.60 -24.21
C LEU A 295 -16.25 -20.53 -25.10
N ILE A 296 -15.02 -20.81 -25.56
CA ILE A 296 -14.24 -19.90 -26.38
C ILE A 296 -14.35 -20.30 -27.85
N SER A 297 -14.59 -19.30 -28.69
CA SER A 297 -14.53 -19.42 -30.15
C SER A 297 -13.83 -18.21 -30.75
N THR A 298 -13.44 -18.28 -32.03
CA THR A 298 -12.84 -17.14 -32.72
C THR A 298 -13.80 -16.56 -33.74
N SER A 299 -13.97 -15.24 -33.73
CA SER A 299 -14.73 -14.54 -34.77
C SER A 299 -14.11 -13.19 -35.09
N SER A 300 -13.88 -12.92 -36.38
CA SER A 300 -13.41 -11.61 -36.86
C SER A 300 -12.13 -11.10 -36.18
N GLY A 301 -11.25 -12.03 -35.79
CA GLY A 301 -9.98 -11.72 -35.09
C GLY A 301 -10.12 -11.49 -33.59
N TYR A 302 -11.29 -11.71 -33.01
CA TYR A 302 -11.53 -11.70 -31.56
C TYR A 302 -11.65 -13.12 -31.01
N SER A 303 -11.19 -13.31 -29.78
CA SER A 303 -11.72 -14.38 -28.93
C SER A 303 -13.13 -13.98 -28.45
N VAL A 304 -14.11 -14.85 -28.66
CA VAL A 304 -15.50 -14.71 -28.24
C VAL A 304 -15.70 -15.57 -26.99
N PHE A 305 -16.11 -14.94 -25.90
CA PHE A 305 -16.31 -15.57 -24.60
C PHE A 305 -17.80 -15.80 -24.41
N ALA A 306 -18.27 -17.04 -24.46
CA ALA A 306 -19.67 -17.38 -24.23
C ALA A 306 -19.87 -18.05 -22.86
N SER A 307 -20.74 -17.48 -22.03
CA SER A 307 -21.14 -18.06 -20.74
C SER A 307 -22.42 -17.40 -20.21
N LYS A 308 -23.23 -18.15 -19.46
CA LYS A 308 -24.38 -17.62 -18.71
C LYS A 308 -23.95 -16.68 -17.58
N LEU A 309 -22.72 -16.81 -17.11
CA LEU A 309 -22.14 -16.03 -16.01
C LEU A 309 -21.79 -14.60 -16.41
N LEU A 310 -21.90 -14.26 -17.70
CA LEU A 310 -21.86 -12.85 -18.12
C LEU A 310 -23.00 -12.01 -17.51
N THR A 311 -24.04 -12.64 -16.97
CA THR A 311 -25.05 -11.97 -16.16
C THR A 311 -24.47 -11.35 -14.88
N GLU A 312 -23.43 -11.97 -14.28
CA GLU A 312 -22.71 -11.41 -13.14
C GLU A 312 -22.04 -10.09 -13.52
N VAL A 313 -21.44 -10.02 -14.71
CA VAL A 313 -20.73 -8.83 -15.22
C VAL A 313 -21.70 -7.74 -15.66
N ALA A 314 -22.86 -8.11 -16.20
CA ALA A 314 -23.83 -7.21 -16.84
C ALA A 314 -23.17 -6.34 -17.93
N PRO A 315 -22.60 -6.94 -18.99
CA PRO A 315 -21.69 -6.26 -19.91
C PRO A 315 -22.37 -5.14 -20.70
N VAL A 316 -21.66 -4.02 -20.83
CA VAL A 316 -22.01 -2.89 -21.71
C VAL A 316 -20.81 -2.56 -22.58
N VAL A 317 -21.02 -2.23 -23.85
CA VAL A 317 -19.92 -1.84 -24.76
C VAL A 317 -19.15 -0.64 -24.18
N GLY A 318 -17.83 -0.77 -24.08
CA GLY A 318 -16.94 0.23 -23.47
C GLY A 318 -16.75 0.09 -21.96
N MET A 319 -17.39 -0.89 -21.32
CA MET A 319 -17.17 -1.20 -19.92
C MET A 319 -15.73 -1.73 -19.70
N PRO A 320 -14.95 -1.15 -18.77
CA PRO A 320 -13.66 -1.70 -18.38
C PRO A 320 -13.83 -2.97 -17.55
N VAL A 321 -13.06 -4.00 -17.89
CA VAL A 321 -13.10 -5.32 -17.25
C VAL A 321 -11.69 -5.85 -17.03
N THR A 322 -11.52 -6.72 -16.04
CA THR A 322 -10.29 -7.50 -15.85
C THR A 322 -10.57 -8.95 -16.19
N LEU A 323 -9.79 -9.48 -17.14
CA LEU A 323 -9.77 -10.89 -17.51
C LEU A 323 -8.55 -11.54 -16.86
N SER A 324 -8.77 -12.55 -16.02
CA SER A 324 -7.71 -13.35 -15.43
C SER A 324 -7.66 -14.71 -16.12
N PHE A 325 -6.55 -14.97 -16.82
CA PHE A 325 -6.33 -16.22 -17.56
C PHE A 325 -4.86 -16.63 -17.50
N ASN A 326 -4.59 -17.90 -17.15
CA ASN A 326 -3.24 -18.44 -16.95
C ASN A 326 -2.39 -17.60 -15.98
N SER A 327 -2.98 -17.15 -14.86
CA SER A 327 -2.32 -16.30 -13.86
C SER A 327 -1.79 -14.97 -14.41
N VAL A 328 -2.40 -14.47 -15.48
CA VAL A 328 -2.15 -13.13 -16.03
C VAL A 328 -3.46 -12.37 -16.06
N ASP A 329 -3.43 -11.18 -15.48
CA ASP A 329 -4.54 -10.23 -15.53
C ASP A 329 -4.38 -9.32 -16.75
N TYR A 330 -5.48 -9.19 -17.50
CA TYR A 330 -5.59 -8.33 -18.66
C TYR A 330 -6.68 -7.30 -18.40
N ASP A 331 -6.28 -6.03 -18.31
CA ASP A 331 -7.21 -4.92 -18.31
C ASP A 331 -7.69 -4.60 -19.72
N LEU A 332 -8.97 -4.84 -19.95
CA LEU A 332 -9.61 -4.80 -21.25
C LEU A 332 -10.90 -3.98 -21.19
N PHE A 333 -11.55 -3.88 -22.34
CA PHE A 333 -12.85 -3.27 -22.51
C PHE A 333 -13.79 -4.22 -23.25
N ILE A 334 -15.07 -4.24 -22.88
CA ILE A 334 -16.11 -4.93 -23.67
C ILE A 334 -16.20 -4.25 -25.04
N ALA A 335 -15.84 -4.97 -26.10
CA ALA A 335 -15.88 -4.48 -27.47
C ALA A 335 -17.27 -4.68 -28.11
N ALA A 336 -17.83 -5.87 -27.94
CA ALA A 336 -19.21 -6.18 -28.30
C ALA A 336 -19.79 -7.19 -27.30
N HIS A 337 -21.12 -7.19 -27.17
CA HIS A 337 -21.84 -8.20 -26.39
C HIS A 337 -23.07 -8.67 -27.15
N THR A 338 -23.37 -9.96 -27.03
CA THR A 338 -24.64 -10.56 -27.43
C THR A 338 -25.36 -10.98 -26.15
N PRO A 339 -26.50 -10.36 -25.81
CA PRO A 339 -27.28 -10.77 -24.65
C PRO A 339 -27.69 -12.24 -24.72
N GLY A 340 -27.80 -12.88 -23.56
CA GLY A 340 -28.40 -14.20 -23.47
C GLY A 340 -29.91 -14.13 -23.71
N GLN A 341 -30.47 -15.23 -24.19
CA GLN A 341 -31.91 -15.40 -24.34
C GLN A 341 -32.30 -16.79 -23.87
N ASP A 342 -33.33 -16.88 -23.02
CA ASP A 342 -33.89 -18.17 -22.61
C ASP A 342 -34.50 -18.91 -23.80
N ALA A 343 -34.55 -20.23 -23.69
CA ALA A 343 -35.22 -21.06 -24.70
C ALA A 343 -36.72 -20.74 -24.75
N ILE A 344 -37.27 -20.70 -25.96
CA ILE A 344 -38.72 -20.66 -26.17
C ILE A 344 -39.19 -22.11 -26.29
N PRO A 345 -40.01 -22.63 -25.34
CA PRO A 345 -40.43 -24.02 -25.35
C PRO A 345 -41.07 -24.44 -26.68
N GLY A 346 -40.74 -25.66 -27.13
CA GLY A 346 -41.43 -26.31 -28.24
C GLY A 346 -42.67 -27.06 -27.78
N GLU A 347 -43.45 -27.56 -28.73
CA GLU A 347 -44.58 -28.46 -28.47
C GLU A 347 -44.14 -29.92 -28.47
N GLY A 348 -44.56 -30.67 -27.44
CA GLY A 348 -44.24 -32.08 -27.27
C GLY A 348 -42.75 -32.35 -26.97
N GLY A 349 -42.37 -33.61 -27.11
CA GLY A 349 -41.03 -34.08 -26.76
C GLY A 349 -40.86 -34.42 -25.27
N SER A 350 -39.72 -35.00 -24.94
CA SER A 350 -39.30 -35.36 -23.58
C SER A 350 -37.79 -35.21 -23.47
N ALA A 351 -37.29 -34.71 -22.34
CA ALA A 351 -35.86 -34.57 -22.13
C ALA A 351 -35.18 -35.94 -22.06
N ALA A 352 -33.94 -36.03 -22.51
CA ALA A 352 -33.08 -37.15 -22.16
C ALA A 352 -32.62 -37.00 -20.69
N GLU A 353 -32.47 -38.12 -19.98
CA GLU A 353 -32.22 -38.11 -18.52
C GLU A 353 -31.22 -39.20 -18.09
N ILE A 354 -30.36 -38.85 -17.14
CA ILE A 354 -29.66 -39.79 -16.26
C ILE A 354 -30.14 -39.52 -14.84
N GLN A 355 -30.83 -40.48 -14.25
CA GLN A 355 -31.38 -40.40 -12.91
C GLN A 355 -30.58 -41.30 -11.96
N SER A 356 -30.07 -40.72 -10.89
CA SER A 356 -29.39 -41.46 -9.82
C SER A 356 -30.33 -42.46 -9.14
N SER A 357 -29.78 -43.61 -8.75
CA SER A 357 -30.52 -44.67 -8.06
C SER A 357 -30.59 -44.49 -6.54
N ALA A 358 -29.73 -43.62 -5.98
CA ALA A 358 -29.67 -43.29 -4.57
C ALA A 358 -29.25 -41.81 -4.38
N ALA A 359 -29.43 -41.30 -3.17
CA ALA A 359 -28.91 -40.00 -2.78
C ALA A 359 -27.38 -40.04 -2.68
N PRO A 360 -26.68 -38.91 -2.92
CA PRO A 360 -25.25 -38.82 -2.67
C PRO A 360 -24.89 -39.24 -1.25
N THR A 361 -23.80 -40.00 -1.11
CA THR A 361 -23.28 -40.47 0.19
C THR A 361 -22.24 -39.54 0.79
N THR A 362 -21.71 -38.61 -0.01
CA THR A 362 -20.76 -37.57 0.38
C THR A 362 -20.94 -36.35 -0.53
N TYR A 363 -20.58 -35.18 -0.02
CA TYR A 363 -20.37 -33.95 -0.80
C TYR A 363 -18.90 -33.52 -0.84
N ASP A 364 -18.05 -34.20 -0.07
CA ASP A 364 -16.63 -33.94 0.01
C ASP A 364 -15.84 -34.87 -0.92
N PHE A 365 -15.15 -34.25 -1.88
CA PHE A 365 -14.27 -34.91 -2.85
C PHE A 365 -12.84 -34.35 -2.80
N SER A 366 -12.50 -33.55 -1.77
CA SER A 366 -11.17 -32.95 -1.59
C SER A 366 -10.06 -34.01 -1.45
N LEU A 367 -10.31 -35.06 -0.65
CA LEU A 367 -9.36 -36.15 -0.40
C LEU A 367 -9.46 -37.31 -1.41
N GLY A 368 -10.50 -37.31 -2.25
CA GLY A 368 -10.90 -38.46 -3.05
C GLY A 368 -11.57 -38.06 -4.37
N SER A 369 -10.85 -37.29 -5.19
CA SER A 369 -11.38 -36.77 -6.44
C SER A 369 -11.97 -37.85 -7.35
N THR A 370 -13.07 -37.56 -8.02
CA THR A 370 -13.66 -38.45 -9.02
C THR A 370 -13.90 -37.72 -10.34
N THR A 371 -13.66 -38.41 -11.45
CA THR A 371 -13.89 -37.88 -12.79
C THR A 371 -14.74 -38.87 -13.57
N PHE A 372 -15.75 -38.35 -14.25
CA PHE A 372 -16.57 -39.11 -15.18
C PHE A 372 -16.88 -38.26 -16.41
N THR A 373 -17.29 -38.91 -17.49
CA THR A 373 -17.65 -38.24 -18.72
C THR A 373 -19.11 -38.47 -19.06
N VAL A 374 -19.77 -37.45 -19.58
CA VAL A 374 -21.11 -37.52 -20.17
C VAL A 374 -20.97 -37.24 -21.66
N THR A 375 -21.50 -38.11 -22.50
CA THR A 375 -21.51 -37.94 -23.95
C THR A 375 -22.92 -37.61 -24.41
N TRP A 376 -23.06 -36.47 -25.09
CA TRP A 376 -24.32 -35.94 -25.61
C TRP A 376 -24.14 -35.47 -27.05
N HIS A 377 -24.99 -35.95 -27.96
CA HIS A 377 -24.90 -35.70 -29.41
C HIS A 377 -23.49 -35.87 -30.03
N GLY A 378 -22.74 -36.87 -29.55
CA GLY A 378 -21.40 -37.19 -30.06
C GLY A 378 -20.27 -36.32 -29.49
N THR A 379 -20.59 -35.34 -28.63
CA THR A 379 -19.61 -34.55 -27.88
C THR A 379 -19.48 -35.12 -26.47
N THR A 380 -18.25 -35.28 -26.00
CA THR A 380 -17.96 -35.77 -24.65
C THR A 380 -17.57 -34.61 -23.74
N TYR A 381 -18.26 -34.51 -22.61
CA TYR A 381 -18.05 -33.53 -21.55
C TYR A 381 -17.45 -34.23 -20.34
N THR A 382 -16.42 -33.63 -19.74
CA THR A 382 -15.73 -34.19 -18.58
C THR A 382 -16.18 -33.45 -17.33
N VAL A 383 -16.63 -34.20 -16.34
CA VAL A 383 -16.99 -33.68 -15.02
C VAL A 383 -15.97 -34.21 -14.01
N SER A 384 -15.31 -33.30 -13.30
CA SER A 384 -14.36 -33.62 -12.24
C SER A 384 -14.85 -33.02 -10.93
N LEU A 385 -15.01 -33.87 -9.93
CA LEU A 385 -15.37 -33.51 -8.56
C LEU A 385 -14.11 -33.60 -7.72
N VAL A 386 -13.66 -32.46 -7.18
CA VAL A 386 -12.30 -32.31 -6.59
C VAL A 386 -12.27 -31.47 -5.31
N ALA A 387 -13.41 -30.98 -4.84
CA ALA A 387 -13.53 -30.07 -3.70
C ALA A 387 -14.59 -30.57 -2.71
N ASP A 388 -14.69 -29.92 -1.56
CA ASP A 388 -15.87 -30.04 -0.71
C ASP A 388 -17.00 -29.13 -1.23
N TYR A 389 -18.07 -29.76 -1.73
CA TYR A 389 -19.23 -29.04 -2.25
C TYR A 389 -20.25 -28.70 -1.17
N VAL A 390 -20.03 -29.11 0.09
CA VAL A 390 -20.81 -28.84 1.31
C VAL A 390 -22.21 -29.45 1.31
N ASN A 391 -22.95 -29.36 0.20
CA ASN A 391 -24.33 -29.78 0.08
C ASN A 391 -24.71 -30.15 -1.36
N MET A 392 -25.97 -30.59 -1.54
CA MET A 392 -26.52 -30.97 -2.84
C MET A 392 -26.42 -29.83 -3.87
N SER A 393 -26.67 -28.58 -3.48
CA SER A 393 -26.64 -27.46 -4.42
C SER A 393 -25.24 -27.24 -4.98
N GLY A 394 -24.19 -27.33 -4.14
CA GLY A 394 -22.80 -27.22 -4.59
C GLY A 394 -22.41 -28.35 -5.55
N LEU A 395 -22.83 -29.59 -5.23
CA LEU A 395 -22.56 -30.75 -6.07
C LEU A 395 -23.22 -30.63 -7.45
N LEU A 396 -24.50 -30.22 -7.50
CA LEU A 396 -25.22 -30.01 -8.75
C LEU A 396 -24.63 -28.88 -9.59
N ALA A 397 -24.17 -27.80 -8.95
CA ALA A 397 -23.47 -26.71 -9.62
C ALA A 397 -22.17 -27.21 -10.29
N ALA A 398 -21.35 -27.99 -9.57
CA ALA A 398 -20.11 -28.56 -10.10
C ALA A 398 -20.35 -29.51 -11.29
N ILE A 399 -21.37 -30.37 -11.21
CA ILE A 399 -21.75 -31.24 -12.33
C ILE A 399 -22.22 -30.41 -13.53
N THR A 400 -23.07 -29.41 -13.30
CA THR A 400 -23.57 -28.53 -14.37
C THR A 400 -22.42 -27.74 -15.03
N GLU A 401 -21.45 -27.28 -14.24
CA GLU A 401 -20.28 -26.57 -14.73
C GLU A 401 -19.41 -27.44 -15.65
N GLY A 402 -19.20 -28.71 -15.30
CA GLY A 402 -18.51 -29.68 -16.16
C GLY A 402 -19.26 -30.00 -17.47
N LEU A 403 -20.56 -29.69 -17.52
CA LEU A 403 -21.43 -29.85 -18.70
C LEU A 403 -21.60 -28.54 -19.50
N THR A 404 -20.80 -27.51 -19.21
CA THR A 404 -20.87 -26.21 -19.92
C THR A 404 -20.82 -26.37 -21.44
N GLY A 405 -21.78 -25.77 -22.13
CA GLY A 405 -21.91 -25.82 -23.59
C GLY A 405 -22.65 -27.07 -24.13
N SER A 406 -23.08 -28.00 -23.28
CA SER A 406 -23.87 -29.18 -23.70
C SER A 406 -25.38 -28.92 -23.84
N GLY A 407 -25.92 -27.94 -23.09
CA GLY A 407 -27.37 -27.78 -22.91
C GLY A 407 -27.98 -28.74 -21.87
N LEU A 408 -27.16 -29.58 -21.23
CA LEU A 408 -27.54 -30.40 -20.07
C LEU A 408 -27.23 -29.64 -18.77
N ALA A 409 -28.03 -29.91 -17.75
CA ALA A 409 -27.82 -29.42 -16.39
C ALA A 409 -28.13 -30.51 -15.37
N ALA A 410 -27.48 -30.45 -14.20
CA ALA A 410 -27.81 -31.29 -13.06
C ALA A 410 -28.83 -30.60 -12.16
N ARG A 411 -29.83 -31.34 -11.70
CA ARG A 411 -30.88 -30.86 -10.80
C ARG A 411 -31.18 -31.87 -9.69
N ASP A 412 -31.71 -31.38 -8.57
CA ASP A 412 -32.21 -32.24 -7.51
C ASP A 412 -33.57 -32.81 -7.92
N ASN A 413 -33.73 -34.12 -7.79
CA ASN A 413 -34.99 -34.81 -7.96
C ASN A 413 -35.26 -35.70 -6.73
N GLY A 414 -35.84 -35.10 -5.68
CA GLY A 414 -36.21 -35.83 -4.47
C GLY A 414 -35.01 -36.36 -3.66
N GLY A 415 -33.90 -35.61 -3.62
CA GLY A 415 -32.67 -35.95 -2.90
C GLY A 415 -31.65 -36.72 -3.75
N THR A 416 -31.88 -36.83 -5.06
CA THR A 416 -31.03 -37.60 -5.98
C THR A 416 -30.63 -36.73 -7.18
N VAL A 417 -29.45 -36.99 -7.75
CA VAL A 417 -28.96 -36.20 -8.89
C VAL A 417 -29.65 -36.65 -10.18
N LEU A 418 -30.21 -35.70 -10.92
CA LEU A 418 -30.75 -35.87 -12.26
C LEU A 418 -29.96 -35.00 -13.24
N ILE A 419 -29.29 -35.62 -14.21
CA ILE A 419 -28.71 -34.90 -15.36
C ILE A 419 -29.71 -34.97 -16.51
N THR A 420 -30.10 -33.82 -17.04
CA THR A 420 -31.09 -33.75 -18.12
C THR A 420 -30.96 -32.46 -18.91
N GLU A 421 -31.61 -32.37 -20.06
CA GLU A 421 -31.71 -31.15 -20.84
C GLU A 421 -32.31 -30.01 -20.00
N GLU A 422 -31.70 -28.83 -20.08
CA GLU A 422 -32.06 -27.71 -19.20
C GLU A 422 -33.48 -27.20 -19.47
N ALA A 423 -33.85 -27.05 -20.75
CA ALA A 423 -35.15 -26.55 -21.17
C ALA A 423 -35.55 -27.07 -22.56
N SER A 424 -36.86 -27.05 -22.83
CA SER A 424 -37.42 -27.27 -24.18
C SER A 424 -37.10 -26.07 -25.10
N PRO A 425 -36.86 -26.24 -26.42
CA PRO A 425 -37.13 -27.43 -27.22
C PRO A 425 -36.11 -28.55 -26.97
N PHE A 426 -36.61 -29.74 -26.62
CA PHE A 426 -35.76 -30.90 -26.39
C PHE A 426 -35.16 -31.38 -27.72
N ALA A 427 -33.87 -31.67 -27.72
CA ALA A 427 -33.16 -32.17 -28.88
C ALA A 427 -33.46 -33.66 -29.13
N GLY A 428 -33.79 -34.40 -28.06
CA GLY A 428 -34.07 -35.84 -28.10
C GLY A 428 -32.82 -36.69 -28.36
N GLY A 429 -32.92 -37.99 -28.07
CA GLY A 429 -31.79 -38.92 -28.17
C GLY A 429 -31.33 -39.45 -26.81
N ASP A 430 -30.11 -39.99 -26.77
CA ASP A 430 -29.60 -40.72 -25.62
C ASP A 430 -28.40 -40.01 -25.00
N ILE A 431 -28.44 -39.84 -23.67
CA ILE A 431 -27.26 -39.47 -22.90
C ILE A 431 -26.52 -40.77 -22.58
N THR A 432 -25.21 -40.79 -22.80
CA THR A 432 -24.34 -41.90 -22.37
C THR A 432 -23.25 -41.37 -21.44
N SER A 433 -22.61 -42.23 -20.67
CA SER A 433 -21.53 -41.82 -19.76
C SER A 433 -20.44 -42.88 -19.64
N SER A 434 -19.30 -42.50 -19.08
CA SER A 434 -18.35 -43.46 -18.50
C SER A 434 -18.95 -44.09 -17.22
N SER A 435 -18.13 -44.87 -16.50
CA SER A 435 -18.49 -45.31 -15.14
C SER A 435 -18.83 -44.08 -14.28
N LEU A 436 -20.09 -44.00 -13.83
CA LEU A 436 -20.53 -42.95 -12.91
C LEU A 436 -20.09 -43.31 -11.49
N PRO A 437 -19.70 -42.32 -10.65
CA PRO A 437 -19.30 -42.56 -9.29
C PRO A 437 -20.50 -43.06 -8.44
N PRO A 438 -20.44 -44.25 -7.84
CA PRO A 438 -21.53 -44.78 -7.01
C PRO A 438 -21.86 -43.89 -5.81
N SER A 439 -20.87 -43.13 -5.32
CA SER A 439 -21.06 -42.17 -4.23
C SER A 439 -22.02 -41.04 -4.58
N VAL A 440 -22.25 -40.75 -5.87
CA VAL A 440 -23.18 -39.72 -6.35
C VAL A 440 -24.42 -40.32 -7.01
N PHE A 441 -24.25 -41.36 -7.84
CA PHE A 441 -25.32 -41.89 -8.69
C PHE A 441 -25.91 -43.24 -8.22
N GLY A 442 -25.34 -43.85 -7.17
CA GLY A 442 -25.65 -45.20 -6.72
C GLY A 442 -25.23 -46.29 -7.71
N ASP A 443 -25.60 -47.55 -7.42
CA ASP A 443 -25.13 -48.72 -8.17
C ASP A 443 -25.85 -48.95 -9.52
N THR A 444 -27.07 -48.44 -9.68
CA THR A 444 -27.93 -48.72 -10.85
C THR A 444 -28.65 -47.48 -11.40
N PRO A 445 -27.92 -46.43 -11.81
CA PRO A 445 -28.54 -45.23 -12.39
C PRO A 445 -29.40 -45.58 -13.62
N VAL A 446 -30.51 -44.87 -13.77
CA VAL A 446 -31.51 -45.09 -14.81
C VAL A 446 -31.32 -44.08 -15.92
N TYR A 447 -31.27 -44.56 -17.17
CA TYR A 447 -31.17 -43.73 -18.36
C TYR A 447 -32.50 -43.72 -19.09
N THR A 448 -33.00 -42.53 -19.40
CA THR A 448 -34.23 -42.34 -20.18
C THR A 448 -33.89 -41.59 -21.46
N SER A 449 -34.23 -42.18 -22.60
CA SER A 449 -34.09 -41.53 -23.91
C SER A 449 -35.07 -40.37 -24.05
N GLY A 450 -34.59 -39.24 -24.55
CA GLY A 450 -35.41 -38.09 -24.90
C GLY A 450 -36.07 -38.21 -26.27
N SER A 451 -37.16 -37.47 -26.47
CA SER A 451 -37.80 -37.28 -27.78
C SER A 451 -37.82 -35.79 -28.14
N ALA A 452 -37.52 -35.47 -29.40
CA ALA A 452 -37.37 -34.10 -29.83
C ALA A 452 -38.71 -33.32 -29.75
N SER A 453 -38.66 -32.09 -29.27
CA SER A 453 -39.78 -31.15 -29.36
C SER A 453 -39.98 -30.68 -30.81
N THR A 454 -41.18 -30.19 -31.12
CA THR A 454 -41.49 -29.54 -32.41
C THR A 454 -41.71 -28.04 -32.24
N GLY A 455 -41.14 -27.21 -33.11
CA GLY A 455 -41.16 -25.75 -32.93
C GLY A 455 -40.29 -25.27 -31.77
N GLY A 456 -40.52 -24.04 -31.30
CA GLY A 456 -39.70 -23.40 -30.27
C GLY A 456 -38.38 -22.81 -30.80
N SER A 457 -37.53 -22.34 -29.90
CA SER A 457 -36.19 -21.82 -30.23
C SER A 457 -35.24 -22.11 -29.07
N ALA A 458 -34.03 -22.60 -29.38
CA ALA A 458 -33.01 -22.89 -28.37
C ALA A 458 -32.56 -21.62 -27.65
N ALA A 459 -32.05 -21.79 -26.43
CA ALA A 459 -31.44 -20.70 -25.68
C ALA A 459 -30.23 -20.13 -26.43
N ILE A 460 -30.05 -18.82 -26.35
CA ILE A 460 -28.82 -18.14 -26.80
C ILE A 460 -27.96 -17.90 -25.56
N THR A 461 -26.79 -18.50 -25.51
CA THR A 461 -25.81 -18.20 -24.46
C THR A 461 -25.25 -16.80 -24.68
N ALA A 462 -25.25 -15.98 -23.62
CA ALA A 462 -24.64 -14.66 -23.67
C ALA A 462 -23.17 -14.77 -24.09
N SER A 463 -22.68 -13.79 -24.84
CA SER A 463 -21.28 -13.74 -25.24
C SER A 463 -20.73 -12.32 -25.31
N VAL A 464 -19.41 -12.18 -25.14
CA VAL A 464 -18.70 -10.91 -25.30
C VAL A 464 -17.44 -11.09 -26.14
N THR A 465 -17.00 -10.00 -26.76
CA THR A 465 -15.64 -9.84 -27.28
C THR A 465 -14.95 -8.71 -26.53
N LEU A 466 -13.63 -8.80 -26.40
CA LEU A 466 -12.82 -7.86 -25.61
C LEU A 466 -11.81 -7.11 -26.50
N ALA A 467 -11.42 -5.91 -26.10
CA ALA A 467 -10.39 -5.11 -26.77
C ALA A 467 -9.50 -4.34 -25.79
N TYR A 468 -8.28 -4.02 -26.22
CA TYR A 468 -7.34 -3.19 -25.48
C TYR A 468 -7.68 -1.70 -25.60
N ASN A 469 -7.41 -0.91 -24.55
CA ASN A 469 -7.50 0.56 -24.50
C ASN A 469 -8.92 1.17 -24.63
N SER A 470 -9.82 0.60 -25.44
CA SER A 470 -11.23 1.01 -25.57
C SER A 470 -12.07 -0.06 -26.28
N ALA A 471 -13.40 0.13 -26.34
CA ALA A 471 -14.32 -0.76 -27.06
C ALA A 471 -13.97 -0.98 -28.54
N THR A 472 -13.32 0.01 -29.18
CA THR A 472 -12.93 -0.04 -30.61
C THR A 472 -11.42 -0.16 -30.79
N GLY A 473 -10.69 -0.51 -29.71
CA GLY A 473 -9.25 -0.66 -29.76
C GLY A 473 -8.81 -1.96 -30.43
N THR A 474 -7.58 -2.37 -30.16
CA THR A 474 -7.04 -3.62 -30.72
C THR A 474 -7.80 -4.82 -30.15
N ALA A 475 -8.26 -5.71 -31.03
CA ALA A 475 -8.98 -6.92 -30.65
C ALA A 475 -8.15 -7.78 -29.68
N PHE A 476 -8.78 -8.26 -28.62
CA PHE A 476 -8.21 -9.30 -27.75
C PHE A 476 -8.44 -10.67 -28.38
N ALA A 477 -7.36 -11.43 -28.51
CA ALA A 477 -7.34 -12.74 -29.16
C ALA A 477 -6.26 -13.63 -28.54
N GLY A 478 -6.26 -14.91 -28.92
CA GLY A 478 -5.22 -15.87 -28.52
C GLY A 478 -5.61 -16.79 -27.36
N VAL A 479 -6.86 -16.69 -26.87
CA VAL A 479 -7.41 -17.71 -25.97
C VAL A 479 -7.74 -18.97 -26.79
N PRO A 480 -7.30 -20.17 -26.38
CA PRO A 480 -7.58 -21.41 -27.12
C PRO A 480 -9.09 -21.68 -27.24
N GLU A 481 -9.52 -22.17 -28.41
CA GLU A 481 -10.92 -22.54 -28.63
C GLU A 481 -11.34 -23.75 -27.80
N GLY A 482 -12.63 -23.85 -27.50
CA GLY A 482 -13.20 -24.85 -26.61
C GLY A 482 -13.44 -24.31 -25.20
N THR A 483 -13.70 -25.20 -24.25
CA THR A 483 -13.96 -24.81 -22.87
C THR A 483 -12.67 -24.39 -22.19
N GLN A 484 -12.63 -23.15 -21.68
CA GLN A 484 -11.51 -22.60 -20.92
C GLN A 484 -11.99 -22.15 -19.54
N ARG A 485 -11.18 -22.39 -18.51
CA ARG A 485 -11.44 -21.94 -17.15
C ARG A 485 -10.74 -20.60 -16.90
N LEU A 486 -11.49 -19.56 -16.55
CA LEU A 486 -11.00 -18.18 -16.40
C LEU A 486 -11.93 -17.32 -15.52
N SER A 487 -11.46 -16.16 -15.06
CA SER A 487 -12.28 -15.16 -14.37
C SER A 487 -12.45 -13.91 -15.25
N LEU A 488 -13.65 -13.33 -15.26
CA LEU A 488 -13.95 -12.08 -15.94
C LEU A 488 -14.91 -11.26 -15.08
N ALA A 489 -14.47 -10.12 -14.58
CA ALA A 489 -15.30 -9.21 -13.79
C ALA A 489 -15.05 -7.74 -14.19
N HIS A 490 -15.71 -6.82 -13.48
CA HIS A 490 -15.38 -5.38 -13.57
C HIS A 490 -13.91 -5.16 -13.21
N ARG A 491 -13.33 -4.08 -13.75
CA ARG A 491 -11.89 -3.81 -13.56
C ARG A 491 -11.50 -3.83 -12.08
N GLY A 492 -10.44 -4.57 -11.78
CA GLY A 492 -9.88 -4.73 -10.43
C GLY A 492 -10.55 -5.79 -9.57
N ASN A 493 -11.61 -6.46 -10.05
CA ASN A 493 -12.36 -7.48 -9.30
C ASN A 493 -12.73 -7.05 -7.86
N GLU A 494 -13.07 -5.77 -7.66
CA GLU A 494 -13.27 -5.17 -6.34
C GLU A 494 -14.68 -5.42 -5.76
N TYR A 495 -14.71 -5.81 -4.48
CA TYR A 495 -15.93 -5.95 -3.69
C TYR A 495 -15.72 -5.34 -2.31
N GLN A 496 -16.79 -4.81 -1.71
CA GLN A 496 -16.81 -4.37 -0.32
C GLN A 496 -17.45 -5.43 0.55
N VAL A 497 -16.78 -5.82 1.65
CA VAL A 497 -17.34 -6.69 2.68
C VAL A 497 -18.47 -5.93 3.40
N VAL A 498 -19.67 -6.49 3.37
CA VAL A 498 -20.88 -5.96 4.03
C VAL A 498 -21.04 -6.56 5.43
N SER A 499 -20.72 -7.84 5.58
CA SER A 499 -20.74 -8.52 6.88
C SER A 499 -19.94 -9.81 6.81
N VAL A 500 -19.50 -10.31 7.96
CA VAL A 500 -18.83 -11.60 8.11
C VAL A 500 -19.54 -12.45 9.15
N ASP A 501 -19.69 -13.74 8.86
CA ASP A 501 -20.22 -14.76 9.75
C ASP A 501 -19.38 -16.04 9.60
N GLY A 502 -18.51 -16.32 10.57
CA GLY A 502 -17.57 -17.44 10.52
C GLY A 502 -16.64 -17.36 9.29
N THR A 503 -16.75 -18.36 8.41
CA THR A 503 -15.96 -18.45 7.17
C THR A 503 -16.64 -17.80 5.95
N THR A 504 -17.81 -17.18 6.15
CA THR A 504 -18.61 -16.57 5.09
C THR A 504 -18.56 -15.04 5.18
N ALA A 505 -18.14 -14.41 4.09
CA ALA A 505 -18.31 -12.97 3.86
C ALA A 505 -19.53 -12.72 2.96
N THR A 506 -20.34 -11.73 3.31
CA THR A 506 -21.31 -11.13 2.39
C THR A 506 -20.66 -9.89 1.77
N VAL A 507 -20.67 -9.79 0.45
CA VAL A 507 -19.98 -8.73 -0.28
C VAL A 507 -20.91 -7.94 -1.20
N ALA A 508 -20.53 -6.72 -1.53
CA ALA A 508 -21.18 -5.89 -2.54
C ALA A 508 -20.15 -5.48 -3.60
N ARG A 509 -20.46 -5.66 -4.88
CA ARG A 509 -19.56 -5.25 -5.97
C ARG A 509 -19.27 -3.76 -5.92
N LEU A 510 -18.01 -3.39 -6.08
CA LEU A 510 -17.59 -2.02 -6.32
C LEU A 510 -17.33 -1.81 -7.82
N VAL A 511 -17.76 -0.65 -8.33
CA VAL A 511 -17.45 -0.20 -9.69
C VAL A 511 -16.99 1.23 -9.60
N SER A 512 -15.73 1.48 -9.98
CA SER A 512 -15.10 2.81 -9.90
C SER A 512 -15.20 3.41 -8.47
N GLY A 513 -14.98 2.58 -7.44
CA GLY A 513 -15.01 2.99 -6.03
C GLY A 513 -16.41 3.24 -5.44
N SER A 514 -17.50 2.89 -6.15
CA SER A 514 -18.87 3.01 -5.63
C SER A 514 -19.58 1.65 -5.63
N VAL A 515 -20.42 1.41 -4.62
CA VAL A 515 -21.24 0.20 -4.53
C VAL A 515 -22.23 0.13 -5.69
N ASP A 516 -22.21 -0.99 -6.41
CA ASP A 516 -23.13 -1.27 -7.50
C ASP A 516 -24.37 -2.04 -7.02
N ALA A 517 -25.44 -1.30 -6.76
CA ALA A 517 -26.72 -1.85 -6.33
C ALA A 517 -27.45 -2.68 -7.41
N SER A 518 -26.98 -2.66 -8.67
CA SER A 518 -27.57 -3.44 -9.77
C SER A 518 -26.94 -4.83 -9.92
N TRP A 519 -25.89 -5.13 -9.17
CA TRP A 519 -25.22 -6.42 -9.24
C TRP A 519 -26.13 -7.54 -8.72
N PRO A 520 -26.42 -8.57 -9.54
CA PRO A 520 -27.27 -9.70 -9.12
C PRO A 520 -26.59 -10.65 -8.12
N GLY A 521 -25.30 -10.48 -7.85
CA GLY A 521 -24.47 -11.43 -7.11
C GLY A 521 -23.76 -12.44 -8.02
N PHE A 522 -22.97 -13.32 -7.42
CA PHE A 522 -22.37 -14.48 -8.07
C PHE A 522 -23.39 -15.57 -8.33
N SER A 523 -23.24 -16.29 -9.43
CA SER A 523 -23.93 -17.55 -9.66
C SER A 523 -23.24 -18.64 -8.86
N SER A 524 -24.03 -19.55 -8.29
CA SER A 524 -23.54 -20.58 -7.38
C SER A 524 -22.46 -21.47 -8.02
N ARG A 525 -21.27 -21.48 -7.43
CA ARG A 525 -20.16 -22.38 -7.81
C ARG A 525 -19.15 -22.54 -6.69
N THR A 526 -18.46 -23.68 -6.66
CA THR A 526 -17.33 -23.96 -5.76
C THR A 526 -16.08 -24.15 -6.59
N MET A 527 -14.97 -23.54 -6.18
CA MET A 527 -13.71 -23.60 -6.90
C MET A 527 -12.52 -23.69 -5.96
N ILE A 528 -11.43 -24.30 -6.44
CA ILE A 528 -10.15 -24.46 -5.73
C ILE A 528 -9.07 -23.52 -6.28
N ASP A 529 -9.32 -22.95 -7.46
CA ASP A 529 -8.40 -22.08 -8.20
C ASP A 529 -8.80 -20.60 -8.09
N TYR A 530 -9.44 -20.24 -6.98
CA TYR A 530 -9.82 -18.85 -6.70
C TYR A 530 -8.60 -18.02 -6.28
N GLU A 531 -8.75 -16.70 -6.34
CA GLU A 531 -7.89 -15.76 -5.63
C GLU A 531 -8.81 -14.82 -4.87
N ALA A 532 -8.58 -14.66 -3.56
CA ALA A 532 -9.32 -13.73 -2.73
C ALA A 532 -8.33 -13.02 -1.81
N THR A 533 -8.19 -11.71 -1.97
CA THR A 533 -7.23 -10.91 -1.22
C THR A 533 -7.95 -9.75 -0.57
N GLY A 534 -7.69 -9.53 0.72
CA GLY A 534 -8.29 -8.42 1.44
C GLY A 534 -7.31 -7.28 1.57
N LEU A 535 -7.47 -6.22 0.77
CA LEU A 535 -6.77 -4.97 1.02
C LEU A 535 -7.46 -4.28 2.19
N ASN A 536 -6.87 -4.40 3.37
CA ASN A 536 -7.27 -3.57 4.49
C ASN A 536 -6.79 -2.15 4.21
N ASP A 537 -7.60 -1.35 3.51
CA ASP A 537 -7.45 0.10 3.43
C ASP A 537 -7.76 0.69 4.82
N THR A 538 -6.96 0.32 5.83
CA THR A 538 -6.96 0.98 7.11
C THR A 538 -6.77 2.45 6.80
N LEU A 539 -7.64 3.29 7.36
CA LEU A 539 -7.64 4.74 7.20
C LEU A 539 -6.42 5.38 7.91
N SER A 540 -5.27 4.73 7.86
CA SER A 540 -4.02 5.13 8.46
C SER A 540 -3.42 6.24 7.59
N TRP A 541 -3.58 7.47 8.06
CA TRP A 541 -3.05 8.65 7.42
C TRP A 541 -1.76 9.10 8.10
N LEU A 542 -0.80 9.52 7.30
CA LEU A 542 0.34 10.30 7.75
C LEU A 542 -0.14 11.76 7.92
N GLY A 543 -0.21 12.22 9.17
CA GLY A 543 -0.71 13.56 9.53
C GLY A 543 -2.10 13.52 10.17
N PRO A 544 -2.82 14.64 10.23
CA PRO A 544 -2.60 15.87 9.48
C PRO A 544 -1.48 16.76 10.02
N PHE A 545 -0.76 17.42 9.11
CA PHE A 545 0.30 18.38 9.38
C PHE A 545 -0.11 19.77 8.89
N LEU A 546 0.26 20.81 9.64
CA LEU A 546 0.07 22.18 9.17
C LEU A 546 1.09 22.53 8.08
N ALA A 547 0.61 23.10 6.97
CA ALA A 547 1.43 23.56 5.85
C ALA A 547 2.12 24.92 6.13
N CYS A 548 1.67 25.65 7.14
CA CYS A 548 2.27 26.89 7.61
C CYS A 548 2.06 27.07 9.12
N PRO A 549 2.80 27.98 9.79
CA PRO A 549 2.60 28.27 11.21
C PRO A 549 1.15 28.69 11.51
N GLU A 550 0.67 28.41 12.73
CA GLU A 550 -0.74 28.59 13.17
C GLU A 550 -1.33 30.01 12.99
N ASN A 551 -0.50 31.03 12.75
CA ASN A 551 -0.93 32.43 12.58
C ASN A 551 -0.66 32.97 11.17
N GLU A 552 -0.26 32.12 10.23
CA GLU A 552 0.04 32.50 8.85
C GLU A 552 -0.91 31.81 7.87
N VAL A 553 -0.95 32.32 6.64
CA VAL A 553 -1.70 31.71 5.53
C VAL A 553 -0.75 31.43 4.38
N VAL A 554 -1.05 30.37 3.62
CA VAL A 554 -0.35 30.02 2.38
C VAL A 554 -1.32 30.02 1.22
N ASP A 555 -0.79 30.23 0.02
CA ASP A 555 -1.50 30.12 -1.26
C ASP A 555 -1.13 28.83 -2.02
N ALA A 556 -0.09 28.12 -1.59
CA ALA A 556 0.31 26.82 -2.13
C ALA A 556 1.04 25.98 -1.07
N PHE A 557 1.11 24.67 -1.31
CA PHE A 557 1.97 23.75 -0.56
C PHE A 557 2.61 22.73 -1.51
N GLU A 558 3.72 22.13 -1.08
CA GLU A 558 4.46 21.11 -1.82
C GLU A 558 4.68 19.87 -0.96
N VAL A 559 4.59 18.68 -1.55
CA VAL A 559 4.88 17.39 -0.91
C VAL A 559 5.98 16.68 -1.69
N ASN A 560 7.08 16.36 -1.01
CA ASN A 560 8.19 15.63 -1.60
C ASN A 560 8.09 14.13 -1.28
N PHE A 561 7.98 13.30 -2.31
CA PHE A 561 8.11 11.84 -2.19
C PHE A 561 9.52 11.40 -2.55
N SER A 562 10.11 10.53 -1.74
CA SER A 562 11.42 9.96 -2.01
C SER A 562 11.37 8.44 -2.01
N PHE A 563 12.03 7.84 -2.99
CA PHE A 563 12.17 6.41 -3.19
C PHE A 563 13.65 6.05 -3.20
N PRO A 564 14.31 5.90 -2.04
CA PRO A 564 15.76 5.67 -1.95
C PRO A 564 16.24 4.43 -2.72
N ASN A 565 15.38 3.41 -2.80
CA ASN A 565 15.63 2.15 -3.51
C ASN A 565 15.02 2.10 -4.91
N GLY A 566 14.52 3.23 -5.41
CA GLY A 566 13.80 3.31 -6.67
C GLY A 566 12.42 2.65 -6.62
N ILE A 567 11.82 2.49 -7.80
CA ILE A 567 10.52 1.87 -8.02
C ILE A 567 10.73 0.79 -9.09
N CYS A 568 10.85 -0.46 -8.66
CA CYS A 568 11.08 -1.61 -9.54
C CYS A 568 10.69 -2.91 -8.84
N GLY A 569 9.88 -3.75 -9.50
CA GLY A 569 9.60 -5.11 -9.05
C GLY A 569 10.59 -6.10 -9.64
N PHE A 570 10.67 -7.31 -9.07
CA PHE A 570 11.44 -8.42 -9.63
C PHE A 570 10.56 -9.68 -9.67
N ASP A 571 10.60 -10.43 -10.76
CA ASP A 571 9.96 -11.75 -10.79
C ASP A 571 10.85 -12.82 -10.13
N ASN A 572 10.30 -14.03 -9.97
CA ASN A 572 10.99 -15.20 -9.41
C ASN A 572 12.25 -15.65 -10.18
N LYS A 573 12.57 -15.00 -11.32
CA LYS A 573 13.79 -15.21 -12.12
C LYS A 573 14.72 -13.99 -12.09
N GLY A 574 14.45 -13.01 -11.22
CA GLY A 574 15.24 -11.79 -11.06
C GLY A 574 15.09 -10.79 -12.20
N LYS A 575 14.08 -10.92 -13.07
CA LYS A 575 13.83 -9.95 -14.15
C LYS A 575 13.02 -8.79 -13.61
N LYS A 576 13.48 -7.57 -13.92
CA LYS A 576 12.80 -6.32 -13.55
C LYS A 576 11.38 -6.24 -14.10
N ARG A 577 10.43 -5.80 -13.26
CA ARG A 577 9.02 -5.56 -13.55
C ARG A 577 8.64 -4.13 -13.20
N ILE A 578 7.59 -3.63 -13.84
CA ILE A 578 6.99 -2.36 -13.45
C ILE A 578 6.40 -2.56 -12.05
N ARG A 579 6.74 -1.67 -11.13
CA ARG A 579 6.12 -1.58 -9.81
C ARG A 579 5.30 -0.31 -9.78
N HIS A 580 4.10 -0.42 -9.21
CA HIS A 580 3.19 0.68 -9.00
C HIS A 580 3.33 1.15 -7.55
N CYS A 581 3.45 2.45 -7.33
CA CYS A 581 3.30 3.07 -6.02
C CYS A 581 2.20 4.12 -6.12
N GLU A 582 1.11 3.90 -5.39
CA GLU A 582 -0.05 4.77 -5.40
C GLU A 582 -0.14 5.56 -4.11
N TRP A 583 -0.46 6.84 -4.24
CA TRP A 583 -0.57 7.75 -3.11
C TRP A 583 -1.88 8.54 -3.15
N GLU A 584 -2.32 8.94 -1.97
CA GLU A 584 -3.39 9.91 -1.78
C GLU A 584 -2.90 11.04 -0.87
N ILE A 585 -3.10 12.28 -1.30
CA ILE A 585 -2.92 13.49 -0.50
C ILE A 585 -4.30 14.09 -0.26
N GLN A 586 -4.60 14.39 0.98
CA GLN A 586 -5.78 15.14 1.35
C GLN A 586 -5.40 16.44 2.06
N TYR A 587 -6.11 17.52 1.73
CA TYR A 587 -5.91 18.81 2.36
C TYR A 587 -7.23 19.54 2.60
N ARG A 588 -7.26 20.41 3.61
CA ARG A 588 -8.38 21.32 3.88
C ARG A 588 -7.93 22.54 4.67
N VAL A 589 -8.77 23.58 4.68
CA VAL A 589 -8.55 24.74 5.55
C VAL A 589 -8.77 24.34 7.01
N TYR A 590 -7.78 24.59 7.86
CA TYR A 590 -7.78 24.24 9.27
C TYR A 590 -8.94 24.93 10.02
N GLY A 591 -9.61 24.18 10.90
CA GLY A 591 -10.65 24.71 11.80
C GLY A 591 -11.99 25.09 11.16
N THR A 592 -12.19 24.92 9.85
CA THR A 592 -13.44 25.27 9.16
C THR A 592 -14.50 24.17 9.19
N GLY A 593 -14.11 22.93 9.51
CA GLY A 593 -14.99 21.77 9.42
C GLY A 593 -15.38 21.37 7.98
N SER A 594 -14.75 21.96 6.96
CA SER A 594 -14.96 21.57 5.57
C SER A 594 -14.46 20.14 5.31
N GLY A 595 -15.08 19.46 4.35
CA GLY A 595 -14.60 18.15 3.88
C GLY A 595 -13.16 18.24 3.35
N TRP A 596 -12.46 17.09 3.34
CA TRP A 596 -11.14 16.97 2.76
C TRP A 596 -11.21 17.03 1.23
N ILE A 597 -10.32 17.81 0.62
CA ILE A 597 -10.08 17.73 -0.82
C ILE A 597 -9.06 16.62 -1.03
N SER A 598 -9.40 15.64 -1.87
CA SER A 598 -8.53 14.50 -2.19
C SER A 598 -7.86 14.65 -3.54
N LYS A 599 -6.58 14.28 -3.59
CA LYS A 599 -5.75 14.17 -4.79
C LYS A 599 -5.02 12.84 -4.75
N GLN A 600 -5.08 12.10 -5.85
CA GLN A 600 -4.46 10.80 -5.99
C GLN A 600 -3.45 10.85 -7.13
N GLY A 601 -2.42 10.01 -7.01
CA GLY A 601 -1.43 9.83 -8.07
C GLY A 601 -0.75 8.48 -7.96
N GLU A 602 0.01 8.17 -9.00
CA GLU A 602 0.63 6.88 -9.20
C GLU A 602 2.01 7.06 -9.84
N TYR A 603 3.00 6.34 -9.33
CA TYR A 603 4.31 6.20 -9.95
C TYR A 603 4.51 4.74 -10.38
N ALA A 604 4.50 4.49 -11.69
CA ALA A 604 4.65 3.16 -12.29
C ALA A 604 5.97 3.03 -13.05
N LEU A 605 6.99 2.44 -12.43
CA LEU A 605 8.35 2.43 -12.98
C LEU A 605 9.07 1.09 -12.83
N LYS A 606 10.17 0.97 -13.58
CA LYS A 606 11.12 -0.16 -13.56
C LYS A 606 12.55 0.37 -13.38
N ASN A 607 12.74 1.23 -12.39
CA ASN A 607 13.99 1.91 -12.12
C ASN A 607 14.48 1.59 -10.71
N ILE A 608 15.74 1.14 -10.61
CA ILE A 608 16.37 0.71 -9.35
C ILE A 608 17.17 1.83 -8.69
N ASN A 609 17.36 2.95 -9.38
CA ASN A 609 18.07 4.10 -8.84
C ASN A 609 17.15 4.85 -7.88
N GLY A 610 17.73 5.56 -6.91
CA GLY A 610 16.96 6.45 -6.06
C GLY A 610 16.20 7.50 -6.89
N LEU A 611 14.93 7.70 -6.57
CA LEU A 611 14.04 8.65 -7.24
C LEU A 611 13.40 9.59 -6.22
N GLY A 612 12.88 10.72 -6.69
CA GLY A 612 11.90 11.49 -5.95
C GLY A 612 11.04 12.37 -6.85
N TYR A 613 9.98 12.88 -6.25
CA TYR A 613 8.94 13.67 -6.91
C TYR A 613 8.51 14.79 -5.97
N THR A 614 8.17 15.95 -6.56
CA THR A 614 7.63 17.10 -5.83
C THR A 614 6.23 17.38 -6.38
N GLU A 615 5.21 17.15 -5.56
CA GLU A 615 3.82 17.44 -5.89
C GLU A 615 3.43 18.82 -5.35
N ARG A 616 3.13 19.78 -6.24
CA ARG A 616 2.72 21.14 -5.88
C ARG A 616 1.21 21.33 -6.01
N PHE A 617 0.60 21.92 -4.99
CA PHE A 617 -0.83 22.22 -4.95
C PHE A 617 -1.04 23.71 -4.68
N SER A 618 -1.68 24.40 -5.63
CA SER A 618 -2.14 25.78 -5.43
C SER A 618 -3.55 25.78 -4.83
N LEU A 619 -3.79 26.71 -3.92
CA LEU A 619 -5.06 26.90 -3.23
C LEU A 619 -5.90 27.96 -3.96
N ASP A 620 -7.22 27.75 -4.04
CA ASP A 620 -8.13 28.71 -4.68
C ASP A 620 -8.18 30.06 -3.92
N SER A 621 -7.88 30.03 -2.63
CA SER A 621 -7.75 31.21 -1.78
C SER A 621 -6.72 30.96 -0.68
N PRO A 622 -5.91 31.97 -0.29
CA PRO A 622 -4.97 31.81 0.80
C PRO A 622 -5.63 31.39 2.11
N GLY A 623 -5.02 30.44 2.83
CA GLY A 623 -5.56 29.95 4.10
C GLY A 623 -4.53 29.17 4.92
N LEU A 624 -4.87 28.94 6.20
CA LEU A 624 -4.15 27.99 7.05
C LEU A 624 -4.63 26.58 6.67
N VAL A 625 -3.75 25.77 6.09
CA VAL A 625 -4.12 24.45 5.53
C VAL A 625 -3.45 23.34 6.32
N GLU A 626 -4.22 22.29 6.58
CA GLU A 626 -3.69 21.01 7.07
C GLU A 626 -3.70 19.98 5.95
N VAL A 627 -2.64 19.17 5.91
CA VAL A 627 -2.34 18.20 4.84
C VAL A 627 -2.06 16.84 5.46
N ARG A 628 -2.60 15.78 4.87
CA ARG A 628 -2.31 14.39 5.23
C ARG A 628 -2.08 13.55 3.99
N CYS A 629 -1.31 12.48 4.13
CA CYS A 629 -0.96 11.61 3.00
C CYS A 629 -1.04 10.12 3.38
N ARG A 630 -1.30 9.24 2.43
CA ARG A 630 -1.22 7.78 2.61
C ARG A 630 -0.81 7.06 1.34
N ARG A 631 -0.35 5.82 1.47
CA ARG A 631 -0.29 4.86 0.37
C ARG A 631 -1.68 4.28 0.09
N ARG A 632 -1.89 3.85 -1.15
CA ARG A 632 -3.14 3.17 -1.56
C ARG A 632 -2.95 1.73 -1.99
N ASN A 633 -1.71 1.26 -2.06
CA ASN A 633 -1.36 -0.09 -2.43
C ASN A 633 -0.23 -0.62 -1.52
N GLU A 634 -0.12 -1.94 -1.41
CA GLU A 634 0.80 -2.62 -0.50
C GLU A 634 2.28 -2.23 -0.65
N GLN A 635 2.99 -2.36 0.47
CA GLN A 635 4.45 -2.25 0.53
C GLN A 635 5.07 -3.57 0.07
N GLY A 636 5.05 -3.82 -1.23
CA GLY A 636 5.75 -4.98 -1.83
C GLY A 636 7.08 -4.66 -2.46
#